data_AF-A0A9K3KBJ6-F1
#
_entry.id   AF-A0A9K3KBJ6-F1
#
_cell.length_a   1.000
_cell.length_b   1.000
_cell.length_c   1.000
_cell.angle_alpha   90.00
_cell.angle_beta   90.00
_cell.angle_gamma   90.00
#
_symmetry.space_group_name_H-M   'P 1'
#
loop_
_entity.id
_entity.type
_entity.pdbx_description
1 polymer ?
#
loop_
_entity_poly.entity_id
_entity_poly.type
_entity_poly.pdbx_seq_one_letter_code
_entity_poly.pdbx_strand_id
1 'polypeptide(L)'
;MSASTNSVSSIRRRSGSPKDDIEDVEAPALQRLENTQRPSSFCPTMKNCSIPYLAAVVLFLAFCAWEYLPPKSITITESDFGFNLRSRGEVPTSSQPQCGIWMAPGSLRPYPGFGIYTTRDVKENEKFLHAPDAISVQVLEPHRYNNMPLEDERWRWWKLFQNYAWDNSVPDHSIYSHPLGDMTDFQPGFGSLPNHHCILNSLSSRSPDIPYDDEVVDRRTSPGLGAFSYTLGREWVSKRDVKAGEELFLSYGFCERTKEKNKWSWADKMYMPEDFEEAARIVKMFEPFGTQAWPKTNLTIARLIDPAANADPKLVYEILPKTTKELDMLVRAVDAHAFDEDAADEELLIQLALGVTEQRTPEWIRQNGMCLENLVPKKSTLPDAGWGGFAQYTIQKDDIIVPMPVFHMENYEILNLYRRDVNVLRDPEKYQIGKNLFLNYCFGRSESSMALCPLTSAVLVNHCGEQVNDGKCEANAKVRWSSGWDPSSHEWRNKTIEELGQHNARALSLELVATKTIAPGDEVFIDYGPEWEQAWIEHVKKWKAPKVPDNFLSAKKANLHNDSAIPDEMISFNLRKTVDHPYLFTGCFYRTGKADVNDTRYDTPNENWRNLTNKEIIRMYASDGSKHVHGRRGYQKHAMYSHWPCSVLFDQNDGTYIVRIHQSPIGGRYVPKAIWNQNKVPRILFNYPRSSIHFFVKPDVADHQMPNVFRHPIGLPDGIYPDHWNNKASLKQWTI
;
A
#
# COMPACT_ATOMS: atom_id res chain seq x y z
N MET A 1 0.49 29.26 62.22
CA MET A 1 0.07 27.87 62.50
C MET A 1 0.87 26.98 61.56
N SER A 2 2.15 26.74 61.87
CA SER A 2 2.67 25.57 62.61
C SER A 2 2.53 24.28 61.78
N ALA A 3 3.57 23.87 61.05
CA ALA A 3 4.67 22.97 61.49
C ALA A 3 4.21 21.49 61.44
N SER A 4 4.95 20.45 61.06
CA SER A 4 6.39 20.14 61.09
C SER A 4 6.58 18.74 60.44
N THR A 5 7.48 18.49 59.46
CA THR A 5 8.90 18.04 59.52
C THR A 5 9.21 16.52 59.63
N ASN A 6 10.28 16.14 58.90
CA ASN A 6 11.35 15.15 59.18
C ASN A 6 11.14 13.67 58.77
N SER A 7 12.13 12.89 58.30
CA SER A 7 13.60 13.01 58.08
C SER A 7 14.09 11.81 57.23
N VAL A 8 14.93 11.97 56.20
CA VAL A 8 16.41 11.74 56.13
C VAL A 8 16.95 10.40 56.67
N SER A 9 17.61 9.61 55.79
CA SER A 9 18.88 8.93 56.11
C SER A 9 19.74 8.65 54.86
N SER A 10 20.98 9.11 54.91
CA SER A 10 22.09 9.00 53.96
C SER A 10 22.96 7.75 54.17
N ILE A 11 23.55 7.14 53.12
CA ILE A 11 24.82 6.38 53.23
C ILE A 11 25.74 6.65 52.01
N ARG A 12 27.05 6.59 52.32
CA ARG A 12 28.27 7.11 51.70
C ARG A 12 28.73 6.53 50.35
N ARG A 13 29.50 7.38 49.66
CA ARG A 13 30.49 7.09 48.59
C ARG A 13 31.56 6.06 49.01
N ARG A 14 32.04 5.27 48.05
CA ARG A 14 33.46 4.87 47.94
C ARG A 14 33.91 4.88 46.47
N SER A 15 35.09 5.46 46.31
CA SER A 15 35.92 5.62 45.12
C SER A 15 36.75 4.36 44.82
N GLY A 16 37.04 4.12 43.54
CA GLY A 16 38.13 3.24 43.12
C GLY A 16 38.10 2.93 41.62
N SER A 17 38.97 3.59 40.85
CA SER A 17 39.59 3.01 39.63
C SER A 17 41.04 2.65 40.01
N PRO A 18 41.73 1.70 39.35
CA PRO A 18 42.34 2.04 38.05
C PRO A 18 42.52 0.90 37.02
N LYS A 19 42.62 1.35 35.76
CA LYS A 19 43.51 0.94 34.66
C LYS A 19 43.36 -0.41 33.93
N ASP A 20 43.25 -0.24 32.61
CA ASP A 20 43.95 -0.88 31.48
C ASP A 20 44.01 -2.41 31.43
N ASP A 21 43.33 -3.00 30.44
CA ASP A 21 44.00 -3.71 29.34
C ASP A 21 43.01 -3.95 28.18
N ILE A 22 43.48 -3.65 26.96
CA ILE A 22 42.78 -3.81 25.68
C ILE A 22 43.23 -5.15 25.12
N GLU A 23 42.31 -6.10 24.97
CA GLU A 23 42.48 -7.25 24.06
C GLU A 23 41.18 -7.47 23.27
N ASP A 24 41.36 -7.55 21.95
CA ASP A 24 40.37 -7.98 20.97
C ASP A 24 39.90 -9.41 21.25
N VAL A 25 38.60 -9.64 21.46
CA VAL A 25 38.01 -10.98 21.35
C VAL A 25 36.62 -10.91 20.73
N GLU A 26 36.48 -11.81 19.75
CA GLU A 26 35.33 -12.13 18.91
C GLU A 26 33.99 -12.24 19.64
N ALA A 27 32.93 -11.83 18.94
CA ALA A 27 31.54 -11.97 19.39
C ALA A 27 31.09 -13.45 19.37
N PRO A 28 30.59 -14.02 20.49
CA PRO A 28 30.00 -15.35 20.48
C PRO A 28 28.48 -15.31 20.25
N ALA A 29 28.03 -16.34 19.54
CA ALA A 29 26.64 -16.68 19.25
C ALA A 29 25.76 -16.76 20.50
N LEU A 30 24.57 -16.18 20.42
CA LEU A 30 23.54 -16.26 21.46
C LEU A 30 22.61 -17.46 21.21
N GLN A 31 22.82 -18.47 22.05
CA GLN A 31 21.99 -19.65 22.28
C GLN A 31 20.65 -19.21 22.92
N ARG A 32 19.51 -19.61 22.33
CA ARG A 32 18.17 -19.43 22.93
C ARG A 32 17.97 -20.43 24.07
N LEU A 33 17.67 -19.91 25.25
CA LEU A 33 17.15 -20.66 26.38
C LEU A 33 15.63 -20.85 26.23
N GLU A 34 15.21 -22.10 26.07
CA GLU A 34 13.87 -22.57 26.39
C GLU A 34 13.69 -22.62 27.90
N ASN A 35 12.57 -22.09 28.40
CA ASN A 35 11.75 -22.67 29.48
C ASN A 35 10.79 -21.61 30.04
N THR A 36 9.49 -21.81 29.85
CA THR A 36 8.50 -21.49 30.88
C THR A 36 7.31 -22.45 30.75
N GLN A 37 7.09 -23.17 31.84
CA GLN A 37 6.03 -24.15 32.06
C GLN A 37 4.65 -23.52 31.97
N ARG A 38 3.67 -24.27 31.43
CA ARG A 38 2.24 -24.07 31.70
C ARG A 38 1.64 -25.33 32.33
N PRO A 39 0.60 -25.18 33.17
CA PRO A 39 0.12 -26.23 34.05
C PRO A 39 -0.96 -27.11 33.40
N SER A 40 -1.07 -28.30 33.97
CA SER A 40 -1.95 -29.40 33.62
C SER A 40 -3.35 -29.29 34.24
N SER A 41 -4.37 -29.65 33.46
CA SER A 41 -5.67 -30.16 33.95
C SER A 41 -6.38 -30.88 32.79
N PHE A 42 -6.45 -32.21 32.80
CA PHE A 42 -7.57 -33.04 33.28
C PHE A 42 -8.75 -33.17 32.31
N CYS A 43 -8.84 -34.32 31.61
CA CYS A 43 -10.05 -35.16 31.47
C CYS A 43 -9.78 -36.44 30.62
N PRO A 44 -10.63 -37.48 30.71
CA PRO A 44 -10.16 -38.84 30.91
C PRO A 44 -10.28 -39.78 29.70
N THR A 45 -9.59 -40.90 29.86
CA THR A 45 -9.58 -42.16 29.12
C THR A 45 -10.90 -42.59 28.44
N MET A 46 -10.81 -43.04 27.18
CA MET A 46 -11.52 -44.23 26.72
C MET A 46 -10.60 -45.14 25.91
N LYS A 47 -10.49 -46.38 26.39
CA LYS A 47 -9.91 -47.55 25.72
C LYS A 47 -10.91 -48.14 24.73
N ASN A 48 -10.38 -48.83 23.72
CA ASN A 48 -10.99 -49.86 22.88
C ASN A 48 -11.89 -49.42 21.71
N CYS A 49 -11.28 -49.30 20.53
CA CYS A 49 -11.88 -49.78 19.28
C CYS A 49 -10.77 -50.30 18.36
N SER A 50 -10.67 -51.61 18.24
CA SER A 50 -9.87 -52.32 17.25
C SER A 50 -10.66 -52.42 15.95
N ILE A 51 -10.24 -51.66 14.93
CA ILE A 51 -10.67 -51.83 13.53
C ILE A 51 -9.48 -52.45 12.77
N PRO A 52 -9.68 -53.46 11.92
CA PRO A 52 -8.57 -54.16 11.27
C PRO A 52 -7.87 -53.27 10.22
N TYR A 53 -6.54 -53.29 10.29
CA TYR A 53 -5.58 -52.49 9.53
C TYR A 53 -5.77 -52.47 7.99
N LEU A 54 -6.54 -53.39 7.42
CA LEU A 54 -6.77 -53.44 5.96
C LEU A 54 -7.79 -52.40 5.45
N ALA A 55 -8.77 -51.99 6.25
CA ALA A 55 -9.75 -50.98 5.81
C ALA A 55 -9.16 -49.56 5.83
N ALA A 56 -8.24 -49.29 6.77
CA ALA A 56 -7.55 -48.01 6.85
C ALA A 56 -6.55 -47.81 5.70
N VAL A 57 -5.87 -48.86 5.24
CA VAL A 57 -4.92 -48.75 4.10
C VAL A 57 -5.65 -48.53 2.77
N VAL A 58 -6.84 -49.12 2.58
CA VAL A 58 -7.65 -48.88 1.36
C VAL A 58 -8.28 -47.49 1.37
N LEU A 59 -8.74 -46.98 2.52
CA LEU A 59 -9.22 -45.60 2.66
C LEU A 59 -8.09 -44.57 2.53
N PHE A 60 -6.88 -44.86 3.03
CA PHE A 60 -5.72 -43.98 2.92
C PHE A 60 -5.17 -43.94 1.49
N LEU A 61 -5.17 -45.07 0.76
CA LEU A 61 -4.81 -45.09 -0.66
C LEU A 61 -5.89 -44.46 -1.56
N ALA A 62 -7.18 -44.55 -1.19
CA ALA A 62 -8.24 -43.84 -1.89
C ALA A 62 -8.21 -42.32 -1.64
N PHE A 63 -7.81 -41.87 -0.44
CA PHE A 63 -7.60 -40.46 -0.14
C PHE A 63 -6.36 -39.88 -0.82
N CYS A 64 -5.24 -40.62 -0.83
CA CYS A 64 -4.03 -40.23 -1.55
C CYS A 64 -4.20 -40.22 -3.09
N ALA A 65 -5.10 -41.04 -3.63
CA ALA A 65 -5.44 -41.01 -5.06
C ALA A 65 -6.39 -39.85 -5.43
N TRP A 66 -7.11 -39.27 -4.46
CA TRP A 66 -7.97 -38.11 -4.68
C TRP A 66 -7.20 -36.79 -4.65
N GLU A 67 -6.12 -36.68 -3.86
CA GLU A 67 -5.27 -35.46 -3.80
C GLU A 67 -4.23 -35.34 -4.93
N TYR A 68 -4.08 -36.35 -5.79
CA TYR A 68 -3.12 -36.35 -6.91
C TYR A 68 -3.77 -36.36 -8.31
N LEU A 69 -5.06 -36.03 -8.41
CA LEU A 69 -5.59 -35.59 -9.70
C LEU A 69 -5.14 -34.14 -9.92
N PRO A 70 -4.34 -33.84 -10.97
CA PRO A 70 -4.13 -32.45 -11.33
C PRO A 70 -5.51 -31.80 -11.51
N PRO A 71 -5.71 -30.52 -11.13
CA PRO A 71 -6.93 -29.83 -11.50
C PRO A 71 -7.11 -30.10 -12.98
N LYS A 72 -8.28 -30.65 -13.37
CA LYS A 72 -8.61 -30.79 -14.79
C LYS A 72 -8.31 -29.42 -15.38
N SER A 73 -7.30 -29.35 -16.23
CA SER A 73 -7.10 -28.17 -17.06
C SER A 73 -8.42 -28.05 -17.80
N ILE A 74 -9.25 -27.11 -17.38
CA ILE A 74 -10.30 -26.61 -18.23
C ILE A 74 -9.49 -25.96 -19.35
N THR A 75 -9.24 -26.71 -20.41
CA THR A 75 -8.75 -26.16 -21.65
C THR A 75 -9.91 -25.33 -22.16
N ILE A 76 -9.97 -24.09 -21.72
CA ILE A 76 -10.94 -23.13 -22.23
C ILE A 76 -10.53 -22.92 -23.68
N THR A 77 -11.27 -23.54 -24.58
CA THR A 77 -11.09 -23.30 -26.01
C THR A 77 -11.63 -21.91 -26.32
N GLU A 78 -10.98 -21.14 -27.20
CA GLU A 78 -11.43 -19.80 -27.62
C GLU A 78 -12.90 -19.77 -28.09
N SER A 79 -13.49 -20.92 -28.44
CA SER A 79 -14.89 -21.03 -28.84
C SER A 79 -15.93 -20.96 -27.72
N ASP A 80 -15.55 -21.11 -26.45
CA ASP A 80 -16.53 -21.09 -25.33
C ASP A 80 -16.84 -19.67 -24.83
N PHE A 81 -16.05 -18.69 -25.25
CA PHE A 81 -16.36 -17.28 -25.06
C PHE A 81 -17.16 -16.75 -26.25
N GLY A 82 -18.45 -17.06 -26.25
CA GLY A 82 -19.45 -16.33 -27.04
C GLY A 82 -19.63 -14.90 -26.52
N PHE A 83 -18.55 -14.11 -26.45
CA PHE A 83 -18.68 -12.67 -26.39
C PHE A 83 -19.29 -12.22 -27.72
N ASN A 84 -20.49 -11.66 -27.65
CA ASN A 84 -21.00 -10.80 -28.70
C ASN A 84 -20.12 -9.54 -28.75
N LEU A 85 -18.89 -9.68 -29.27
CA LEU A 85 -18.09 -8.58 -29.76
C LEU A 85 -18.92 -7.95 -30.88
N ARG A 86 -19.66 -6.89 -30.53
CA ARG A 86 -20.34 -6.04 -31.50
C ARG A 86 -19.38 -5.81 -32.66
N SER A 87 -19.87 -6.06 -33.88
CA SER A 87 -19.23 -5.68 -35.13
C SER A 87 -18.73 -4.24 -35.04
N ARG A 88 -17.43 -4.06 -34.78
CA ARG A 88 -16.80 -2.74 -34.75
C ARG A 88 -16.49 -2.35 -36.19
N GLY A 89 -17.06 -1.21 -36.57
CA GLY A 89 -16.70 -0.47 -37.77
C GLY A 89 -15.23 -0.06 -37.77
N GLU A 90 -14.84 0.47 -38.92
CA GLU A 90 -13.51 0.93 -39.32
C GLU A 90 -12.65 1.48 -38.17
N VAL A 91 -11.40 0.99 -38.10
CA VAL A 91 -10.36 1.49 -37.19
C VAL A 91 -10.24 3.01 -37.38
N PRO A 92 -10.58 3.85 -36.37
CA PRO A 92 -10.52 5.28 -36.52
C PRO A 92 -9.09 5.72 -36.81
N THR A 93 -8.84 6.34 -37.97
CA THR A 93 -7.55 6.90 -38.38
C THR A 93 -7.21 8.22 -37.66
N SER A 94 -7.84 8.51 -36.52
CA SER A 94 -7.73 9.82 -35.87
C SER A 94 -6.72 9.81 -34.72
N SER A 95 -5.91 10.87 -34.67
CA SER A 95 -4.88 11.20 -33.68
C SER A 95 -5.39 11.44 -32.25
N GLN A 96 -6.55 10.89 -31.87
CA GLN A 96 -7.03 11.03 -30.50
C GLN A 96 -6.23 10.11 -29.57
N PRO A 97 -5.81 10.61 -28.40
CA PRO A 97 -5.11 9.78 -27.44
C PRO A 97 -6.03 8.62 -27.06
N GLN A 98 -5.49 7.40 -27.09
CA GLN A 98 -6.19 6.16 -26.74
C GLN A 98 -5.64 5.63 -25.43
N CYS A 99 -6.41 4.74 -24.79
CA CYS A 99 -5.98 4.04 -23.59
C CYS A 99 -4.67 3.28 -23.84
N GLY A 100 -3.65 3.59 -23.05
CA GLY A 100 -2.33 2.96 -23.08
C GLY A 100 -2.22 1.77 -22.14
N ILE A 101 -2.90 1.81 -20.98
CA ILE A 101 -2.80 0.79 -19.92
C ILE A 101 -4.10 -0.01 -19.78
N TRP A 102 -3.94 -1.34 -19.78
CA TRP A 102 -5.03 -2.29 -19.89
C TRP A 102 -4.93 -3.40 -18.83
N MET A 103 -6.08 -3.91 -18.38
CA MET A 103 -6.17 -5.15 -17.62
C MET A 103 -6.63 -6.28 -18.54
N ALA A 104 -5.91 -7.39 -18.59
CA ALA A 104 -6.24 -8.55 -19.43
C ALA A 104 -5.80 -9.85 -18.74
N PRO A 105 -6.19 -11.05 -19.22
CA PRO A 105 -5.65 -12.31 -18.69
C PRO A 105 -4.11 -12.29 -18.67
N GLY A 106 -3.53 -12.63 -17.51
CA GLY A 106 -2.09 -12.50 -17.25
C GLY A 106 -1.22 -13.40 -18.11
N SER A 107 0.05 -13.03 -18.25
CA SER A 107 1.05 -13.73 -19.05
C SER A 107 1.81 -14.80 -18.27
N LEU A 108 1.75 -14.75 -16.93
CA LEU A 108 2.43 -15.70 -16.06
C LEU A 108 1.80 -17.10 -16.16
N ARG A 109 2.62 -18.11 -16.47
CA ARG A 109 2.20 -19.52 -16.47
C ARG A 109 2.67 -20.21 -15.19
N PRO A 110 1.89 -21.15 -14.62
CA PRO A 110 0.52 -21.56 -14.99
C PRO A 110 -0.57 -20.73 -14.27
N TYR A 111 -0.30 -19.49 -13.87
CA TYR A 111 -1.16 -18.75 -12.93
C TYR A 111 -2.35 -18.09 -13.64
N PRO A 112 -3.59 -18.59 -13.43
CA PRO A 112 -4.75 -17.96 -14.02
C PRO A 112 -5.10 -16.72 -13.19
N GLY A 113 -4.73 -15.55 -13.69
CA GLY A 113 -5.05 -14.26 -13.09
C GLY A 113 -5.16 -13.17 -14.15
N PHE A 114 -5.26 -11.92 -13.70
CA PHE A 114 -5.17 -10.76 -14.58
C PHE A 114 -3.79 -10.15 -14.49
N GLY A 115 -3.28 -9.68 -15.62
CA GLY A 115 -2.08 -8.86 -15.74
C GLY A 115 -2.43 -7.44 -16.15
N ILE A 116 -1.49 -6.53 -15.95
CA ILE A 116 -1.59 -5.15 -16.40
C ILE A 116 -0.66 -4.96 -17.57
N TYR A 117 -1.15 -4.49 -18.70
CA TYR A 117 -0.39 -4.40 -19.94
C TYR A 117 -0.28 -2.96 -20.42
N THR A 118 0.80 -2.67 -21.15
CA THR A 118 0.90 -1.46 -21.96
C THR A 118 0.68 -1.76 -23.44
N THR A 119 -0.02 -0.88 -24.15
CA THR A 119 -0.19 -0.94 -25.62
C THR A 119 0.65 0.12 -26.35
N ARG A 120 1.54 0.78 -25.61
CA ARG A 120 2.51 1.76 -26.10
C ARG A 120 3.90 1.44 -25.55
N ASP A 121 4.92 1.80 -26.29
CA ASP A 121 6.29 1.80 -25.76
C ASP A 121 6.39 2.85 -24.64
N VAL A 122 7.10 2.51 -23.57
CA VAL A 122 7.35 3.38 -22.42
C VAL A 122 8.85 3.38 -22.13
N LYS A 123 9.45 4.56 -22.09
CA LYS A 123 10.88 4.71 -21.80
C LYS A 123 11.18 4.63 -20.31
N GLU A 124 12.40 4.23 -19.97
CA GLU A 124 12.89 4.30 -18.60
C GLU A 124 12.63 5.69 -17.99
N ASN A 125 12.15 5.73 -16.75
CA ASN A 125 11.74 6.92 -16.00
C ASN A 125 10.53 7.70 -16.57
N GLU A 126 9.92 7.25 -17.67
CA GLU A 126 8.65 7.81 -18.18
C GLU A 126 7.48 7.39 -17.28
N LYS A 127 6.45 8.24 -17.16
CA LYS A 127 5.22 7.90 -16.44
C LYS A 127 4.35 6.95 -17.27
N PHE A 128 3.78 5.94 -16.60
CA PHE A 128 2.76 5.09 -17.21
C PHE A 128 1.42 5.82 -17.35
N LEU A 129 1.01 6.47 -16.27
CA LEU A 129 -0.26 7.21 -16.22
C LEU A 129 -0.06 8.70 -16.53
N HIS A 130 -1.10 9.32 -17.06
CA HIS A 130 -1.12 10.75 -17.40
C HIS A 130 -1.39 11.68 -16.20
N ALA A 131 -1.84 11.12 -15.10
CA ALA A 131 -2.06 11.78 -13.81
C ALA A 131 -1.42 10.90 -12.71
N PRO A 132 -1.38 11.35 -11.45
CA PRO A 132 -1.28 10.40 -10.34
C PRO A 132 -2.33 9.30 -10.49
N ASP A 133 -2.13 8.17 -9.81
CA ASP A 133 -3.11 7.08 -9.75
C ASP A 133 -4.45 7.56 -9.14
N ALA A 134 -5.23 6.74 -8.47
CA ALA A 134 -6.44 7.22 -7.77
C ALA A 134 -6.11 8.12 -6.56
N ILE A 135 -6.87 8.00 -5.49
CA ILE A 135 -6.52 8.54 -4.17
C ILE A 135 -5.77 7.49 -3.36
N SER A 136 -5.10 7.92 -2.30
CA SER A 136 -4.62 7.01 -1.26
C SER A 136 -5.53 7.09 -0.04
N VAL A 137 -6.04 5.97 0.45
CA VAL A 137 -7.02 5.92 1.54
C VAL A 137 -6.34 5.50 2.84
N GLN A 138 -6.39 6.38 3.85
CA GLN A 138 -5.83 6.06 5.17
C GLN A 138 -6.74 5.06 5.89
N VAL A 139 -6.22 3.85 6.11
CA VAL A 139 -6.86 2.78 6.86
C VAL A 139 -6.26 2.73 8.26
N LEU A 140 -7.01 3.21 9.24
CA LEU A 140 -6.66 3.18 10.66
C LEU A 140 -6.85 1.81 11.32
N GLU A 141 -5.90 1.43 12.15
CA GLU A 141 -5.84 0.24 12.98
C GLU A 141 -6.05 -1.11 12.27
N PRO A 142 -5.51 -1.33 11.05
CA PRO A 142 -5.80 -2.56 10.30
C PRO A 142 -5.18 -3.81 10.94
N HIS A 143 -4.12 -3.65 11.75
CA HIS A 143 -3.44 -4.73 12.48
C HIS A 143 -3.97 -4.95 13.90
N ARG A 144 -4.87 -4.09 14.40
CA ARG A 144 -5.42 -4.19 15.76
C ARG A 144 -6.65 -5.09 15.74
N TYR A 145 -6.43 -6.39 15.74
CA TYR A 145 -7.49 -7.41 15.79
C TYR A 145 -7.60 -8.11 17.16
N ASN A 146 -6.49 -8.32 17.85
CA ASN A 146 -6.49 -9.01 19.16
C ASN A 146 -7.26 -8.22 20.23
N ASN A 147 -8.10 -8.89 21.01
CA ASN A 147 -8.94 -8.31 22.06
C ASN A 147 -9.86 -7.19 21.55
N MET A 148 -10.38 -7.34 20.34
CA MET A 148 -11.31 -6.40 19.72
C MET A 148 -12.64 -7.09 19.41
N PRO A 149 -13.75 -6.33 19.34
CA PRO A 149 -14.99 -6.87 18.79
C PRO A 149 -14.77 -7.38 17.37
N LEU A 150 -15.34 -8.54 17.05
CA LEU A 150 -15.19 -9.22 15.76
C LEU A 150 -13.72 -9.59 15.45
N GLU A 151 -13.00 -10.11 16.45
CA GLU A 151 -11.57 -10.46 16.34
C GLU A 151 -11.28 -11.42 15.18
N ASP A 152 -12.10 -12.46 15.02
CA ASP A 152 -11.89 -13.46 13.97
C ASP A 152 -12.15 -12.87 12.58
N GLU A 153 -13.20 -12.07 12.41
CA GLU A 153 -13.52 -11.36 11.16
C GLU A 153 -12.42 -10.35 10.82
N ARG A 154 -11.93 -9.58 11.80
CA ARG A 154 -10.81 -8.64 11.62
C ARG A 154 -9.55 -9.37 11.16
N TRP A 155 -9.25 -10.52 11.75
CA TRP A 155 -8.10 -11.33 11.37
C TRP A 155 -8.23 -11.89 9.95
N ARG A 156 -9.41 -12.43 9.58
CA ARG A 156 -9.69 -12.91 8.22
C ARG A 156 -9.57 -11.77 7.19
N TRP A 157 -10.18 -10.62 7.49
CA TRP A 157 -10.06 -9.45 6.63
C TRP A 157 -8.61 -8.97 6.51
N TRP A 158 -7.86 -8.90 7.61
CA TRP A 158 -6.45 -8.51 7.58
C TRP A 158 -5.62 -9.45 6.68
N LYS A 159 -5.86 -10.77 6.73
CA LYS A 159 -5.21 -11.73 5.84
C LYS A 159 -5.47 -11.48 4.37
N LEU A 160 -6.70 -11.13 4.01
CA LEU A 160 -7.07 -10.76 2.64
C LEU A 160 -6.45 -9.41 2.27
N PHE A 161 -6.66 -8.39 3.10
CA PHE A 161 -6.26 -7.01 2.84
C PHE A 161 -4.74 -6.86 2.68
N GLN A 162 -3.94 -7.49 3.53
CA GLN A 162 -2.48 -7.40 3.47
C GLN A 162 -1.87 -7.99 2.18
N ASN A 163 -2.60 -8.83 1.44
CA ASN A 163 -2.13 -9.37 0.16
C ASN A 163 -2.16 -8.33 -0.97
N TYR A 164 -2.88 -7.23 -0.78
CA TYR A 164 -3.08 -6.18 -1.79
C TYR A 164 -2.81 -4.77 -1.25
N ALA A 165 -2.64 -4.62 0.07
CA ALA A 165 -2.30 -3.36 0.70
C ALA A 165 -0.78 -3.18 0.75
N TRP A 166 -0.29 -2.30 -0.12
CA TRP A 166 1.13 -1.95 -0.23
C TRP A 166 1.48 -0.81 0.73
N ASP A 167 2.12 -1.12 1.87
CA ASP A 167 2.51 -0.11 2.88
C ASP A 167 3.87 0.56 2.61
N ASN A 168 4.64 0.04 1.65
CA ASN A 168 5.99 0.49 1.36
C ASN A 168 5.95 1.90 0.77
N SER A 169 5.98 2.91 1.63
CA SER A 169 5.97 4.38 1.40
C SER A 169 4.62 5.08 1.58
N VAL A 170 3.99 4.85 2.73
CA VAL A 170 2.99 5.77 3.29
C VAL A 170 3.47 7.23 3.06
N PRO A 171 2.71 8.10 2.37
CA PRO A 171 2.97 9.52 2.33
C PRO A 171 3.18 9.99 3.76
N ASP A 172 4.28 10.68 4.07
CA ASP A 172 4.61 10.98 5.48
C ASP A 172 3.47 11.71 6.22
N HIS A 173 2.57 12.41 5.53
CA HIS A 173 1.35 12.97 6.13
C HIS A 173 0.50 11.92 6.85
N SER A 174 0.28 10.76 6.23
CA SER A 174 -0.46 9.66 6.83
C SER A 174 0.30 9.07 8.02
N ILE A 175 1.62 8.93 7.96
CA ILE A 175 2.38 8.21 8.99
C ILE A 175 2.27 8.86 10.38
N TYR A 176 2.05 10.18 10.42
CA TYR A 176 1.91 10.93 11.65
C TYR A 176 0.46 11.17 12.06
N SER A 177 -0.54 10.87 11.24
CA SER A 177 -1.91 11.21 11.62
C SER A 177 -2.44 10.32 12.74
N HIS A 178 -1.93 9.08 12.88
CA HIS A 178 -2.36 8.12 13.92
C HIS A 178 -1.16 7.58 14.71
N PRO A 179 -1.35 7.04 15.94
CA PRO A 179 -0.28 6.35 16.65
C PRO A 179 0.43 5.33 15.75
N LEU A 180 1.75 5.34 15.88
CA LEU A 180 2.64 4.79 14.87
C LEU A 180 2.56 3.28 14.75
N GLY A 181 2.51 2.81 13.52
CA GLY A 181 2.42 1.39 13.16
C GLY A 181 0.99 0.85 13.07
N ASP A 182 -0.03 1.68 13.33
CA ASP A 182 -1.43 1.29 13.24
C ASP A 182 -2.18 2.07 12.16
N MET A 183 -1.51 2.41 11.06
CA MET A 183 -2.17 2.89 9.86
C MET A 183 -1.50 2.25 8.64
N THR A 184 -2.33 1.82 7.69
CA THR A 184 -1.91 1.54 6.32
C THR A 184 -2.49 2.59 5.39
N ASP A 185 -1.65 3.16 4.53
CA ASP A 185 -2.12 4.03 3.45
C ASP A 185 -2.38 3.16 2.21
N PHE A 186 -3.65 2.82 2.01
CA PHE A 186 -4.07 1.90 0.96
C PHE A 186 -4.21 2.64 -0.37
N GLN A 187 -3.56 2.13 -1.41
CA GLN A 187 -3.54 2.73 -2.74
C GLN A 187 -4.40 1.90 -3.70
N PRO A 188 -5.74 2.09 -3.70
CA PRO A 188 -6.57 1.56 -4.78
C PRO A 188 -6.16 2.23 -6.09
N GLY A 189 -6.38 1.54 -7.20
CA GLY A 189 -5.99 2.01 -8.52
C GLY A 189 -4.99 1.08 -9.19
N PHE A 190 -4.25 1.63 -10.14
CA PHE A 190 -3.25 0.93 -10.92
C PHE A 190 -2.22 0.23 -10.02
N GLY A 191 -1.76 0.85 -8.94
CA GLY A 191 -0.69 0.30 -8.10
C GLY A 191 -0.96 -1.04 -7.42
N SER A 192 -2.24 -1.41 -7.26
CA SER A 192 -2.67 -2.62 -6.54
C SER A 192 -2.88 -3.85 -7.42
N LEU A 193 -2.76 -3.69 -8.75
CA LEU A 193 -3.15 -4.71 -9.73
C LEU A 193 -1.98 -5.46 -10.41
N PRO A 194 -0.78 -4.89 -10.61
CA PRO A 194 0.32 -5.57 -11.28
C PRO A 194 0.77 -6.82 -10.54
N ASN A 195 1.05 -7.86 -11.31
CA ASN A 195 1.65 -9.08 -10.79
C ASN A 195 3.11 -8.86 -10.38
N HIS A 196 3.64 -9.84 -9.67
CA HIS A 196 5.04 -9.87 -9.30
C HIS A 196 5.93 -10.45 -10.40
N HIS A 197 7.10 -9.85 -10.62
CA HIS A 197 8.21 -10.52 -11.28
C HIS A 197 9.54 -9.87 -10.87
N CYS A 198 10.55 -10.66 -10.50
CA CYS A 198 11.83 -10.09 -10.04
C CYS A 198 12.65 -9.44 -11.15
N ILE A 199 12.88 -10.16 -12.25
CA ILE A 199 13.65 -9.65 -13.41
C ILE A 199 12.85 -8.63 -14.21
N LEU A 200 11.61 -8.95 -14.61
CA LEU A 200 10.76 -8.06 -15.42
C LEU A 200 10.12 -6.90 -14.65
N ASN A 201 10.48 -6.65 -13.38
CA ASN A 201 9.94 -5.56 -12.57
C ASN A 201 10.16 -4.20 -13.25
N SER A 202 9.12 -3.74 -13.94
CA SER A 202 9.12 -2.55 -14.77
C SER A 202 8.62 -1.31 -14.01
N LEU A 203 8.07 -1.48 -12.82
CA LEU A 203 7.39 -0.41 -12.10
C LEU A 203 8.19 0.13 -10.91
N SER A 204 8.33 1.45 -10.87
CA SER A 204 8.71 2.24 -9.70
C SER A 204 7.61 3.22 -9.37
N SER A 205 7.52 3.62 -8.11
CA SER A 205 6.59 4.67 -7.70
C SER A 205 7.30 5.84 -7.05
N ARG A 206 6.68 7.01 -7.13
CA ARG A 206 7.07 8.23 -6.42
C ARG A 206 5.84 9.00 -5.98
N SER A 207 6.01 9.88 -5.00
CA SER A 207 4.94 10.79 -4.62
C SER A 207 4.67 11.78 -5.76
N PRO A 208 3.40 12.16 -6.02
CA PRO A 208 3.10 13.26 -6.93
C PRO A 208 3.59 14.59 -6.36
N ASP A 209 3.56 15.65 -7.16
CA ASP A 209 4.04 16.98 -6.75
C ASP A 209 3.28 17.53 -5.54
N ILE A 210 1.97 17.26 -5.48
CA ILE A 210 1.08 17.64 -4.38
C ILE A 210 0.43 16.35 -3.86
N PRO A 211 1.12 15.60 -2.97
CA PRO A 211 0.60 14.32 -2.48
C PRO A 211 -0.55 14.48 -1.49
N TYR A 212 -0.72 15.66 -0.89
CA TYR A 212 -1.72 15.94 0.13
C TYR A 212 -2.33 17.32 -0.09
N ASP A 213 -3.65 17.39 -0.21
CA ASP A 213 -4.43 18.61 -0.45
C ASP A 213 -5.62 18.72 0.51
N ASP A 214 -5.38 19.34 1.67
CA ASP A 214 -6.41 19.68 2.65
C ASP A 214 -7.12 21.01 2.36
N GLU A 215 -6.96 21.55 1.14
CA GLU A 215 -7.73 22.71 0.64
C GLU A 215 -8.74 22.33 -0.44
N VAL A 216 -8.87 21.03 -0.73
CA VAL A 216 -9.89 20.53 -1.67
C VAL A 216 -11.30 20.91 -1.22
N VAL A 217 -11.52 21.05 0.10
CA VAL A 217 -12.71 21.67 0.71
C VAL A 217 -12.33 22.70 1.77
N ASP A 218 -13.24 23.62 2.09
CA ASP A 218 -13.02 24.61 3.13
C ASP A 218 -13.38 24.06 4.52
N ARG A 219 -12.38 23.96 5.40
CA ARG A 219 -12.52 23.53 6.80
C ARG A 219 -13.57 24.30 7.60
N ARG A 220 -13.83 25.56 7.25
CA ARG A 220 -14.76 26.44 7.98
C ARG A 220 -16.22 26.18 7.62
N THR A 221 -16.49 25.62 6.45
CA THR A 221 -17.83 25.63 5.87
C THR A 221 -18.29 24.28 5.33
N SER A 222 -17.37 23.39 5.00
CA SER A 222 -17.69 22.14 4.28
C SER A 222 -18.18 21.02 5.20
N PRO A 223 -19.43 20.53 5.07
CA PRO A 223 -19.87 19.30 5.73
C PRO A 223 -19.14 18.04 5.25
N GLY A 224 -18.46 18.09 4.11
CA GLY A 224 -17.62 17.01 3.56
C GLY A 224 -16.29 16.82 4.27
N LEU A 225 -15.98 17.68 5.24
CA LEU A 225 -14.74 17.63 6.00
C LEU A 225 -14.49 16.22 6.59
N GLY A 226 -13.39 15.59 6.19
CA GLY A 226 -13.00 14.26 6.64
C GLY A 226 -13.83 13.11 6.07
N ALA A 227 -14.73 13.34 5.12
CA ALA A 227 -15.55 12.32 4.46
C ALA A 227 -14.84 11.63 3.28
N PHE A 228 -13.71 12.16 2.84
CA PHE A 228 -12.89 11.61 1.77
C PHE A 228 -11.40 11.75 2.13
N SER A 229 -10.52 11.23 1.28
CA SER A 229 -9.07 11.31 1.47
C SER A 229 -8.54 12.60 0.86
N TYR A 230 -7.62 13.27 1.57
CA TYR A 230 -6.88 14.42 1.03
C TYR A 230 -5.64 13.99 0.23
N THR A 231 -5.33 12.70 0.23
CA THR A 231 -4.08 12.17 -0.31
C THR A 231 -4.30 11.64 -1.72
N LEU A 232 -3.51 12.11 -2.67
CA LEU A 232 -3.48 11.54 -4.02
C LEU A 232 -2.61 10.26 -4.04
N GLY A 233 -2.96 9.34 -4.93
CA GLY A 233 -2.18 8.15 -5.21
C GLY A 233 -0.81 8.48 -5.80
N ARG A 234 0.03 7.45 -5.97
CA ARG A 234 1.39 7.64 -6.47
C ARG A 234 1.43 7.92 -7.97
N GLU A 235 2.55 8.45 -8.41
CA GLU A 235 2.95 8.38 -9.81
C GLU A 235 3.75 7.10 -10.05
N TRP A 236 3.39 6.37 -11.10
CA TRP A 236 4.10 5.17 -11.53
C TRP A 236 4.98 5.50 -12.73
N VAL A 237 6.27 5.20 -12.59
CA VAL A 237 7.29 5.44 -13.62
C VAL A 237 8.01 4.14 -13.98
N SER A 238 8.48 4.05 -15.21
CA SER A 238 9.19 2.87 -15.68
C SER A 238 10.59 2.76 -15.07
N LYS A 239 10.98 1.54 -14.69
CA LYS A 239 12.35 1.20 -14.24
C LYS A 239 13.28 0.79 -15.39
N ARG A 240 12.70 0.45 -16.54
CA ARG A 240 13.40 0.03 -17.76
C ARG A 240 12.62 0.48 -18.98
N ASP A 241 13.17 0.32 -20.18
CA ASP A 241 12.35 0.40 -21.38
C ASP A 241 11.34 -0.77 -21.40
N VAL A 242 10.08 -0.46 -21.75
CA VAL A 242 8.99 -1.43 -21.84
C VAL A 242 8.34 -1.30 -23.22
N LYS A 243 8.16 -2.42 -23.91
CA LYS A 243 7.54 -2.47 -25.23
C LYS A 243 6.03 -2.60 -25.16
N ALA A 244 5.36 -2.05 -26.16
CA ALA A 244 3.94 -2.29 -26.39
C ALA A 244 3.68 -3.81 -26.49
N GLY A 245 2.74 -4.32 -25.70
CA GLY A 245 2.44 -5.75 -25.60
C GLY A 245 2.92 -6.39 -24.30
N GLU A 246 3.86 -5.77 -23.60
CA GLU A 246 4.39 -6.32 -22.35
C GLU A 246 3.40 -6.17 -21.18
N GLU A 247 3.42 -7.17 -20.30
CA GLU A 247 2.85 -7.07 -18.96
C GLU A 247 3.78 -6.25 -18.05
N LEU A 248 3.19 -5.43 -17.19
CA LEU A 248 3.85 -4.60 -16.21
C LEU A 248 3.93 -5.35 -14.88
N PHE A 249 5.12 -5.38 -14.30
CA PHE A 249 5.39 -6.13 -13.08
C PHE A 249 5.95 -5.24 -11.98
N LEU A 250 5.59 -5.58 -10.74
CA LEU A 250 6.15 -5.00 -9.53
C LEU A 250 7.12 -5.99 -8.88
N SER A 251 8.14 -5.48 -8.20
CA SER A 251 8.86 -6.25 -7.20
C SER A 251 8.14 -6.14 -5.86
N TYR A 252 7.81 -7.28 -5.28
CA TYR A 252 7.11 -7.38 -4.00
C TYR A 252 8.09 -7.35 -2.81
N GLY A 253 9.39 -7.16 -3.07
CA GLY A 253 10.45 -7.25 -2.06
C GLY A 253 10.85 -8.69 -1.71
N PHE A 254 10.37 -9.69 -2.46
CA PHE A 254 10.66 -11.11 -2.27
C PHE A 254 11.43 -11.69 -3.46
N CYS A 255 12.60 -11.12 -3.75
CA CYS A 255 13.45 -11.56 -4.88
C CYS A 255 14.69 -12.33 -4.44
N GLU A 256 14.58 -13.01 -3.31
CA GLU A 256 15.62 -13.88 -2.78
C GLU A 256 14.95 -15.14 -2.25
N ARG A 257 15.45 -16.32 -2.63
CA ARG A 257 14.92 -17.58 -2.12
C ARG A 257 15.38 -17.76 -0.67
N THR A 258 14.47 -17.54 0.29
CA THR A 258 14.81 -17.73 1.71
C THR A 258 15.10 -19.21 1.98
N LYS A 259 16.16 -19.51 2.76
CA LYS A 259 16.48 -20.88 3.19
C LYS A 259 15.34 -21.56 3.97
N GLU A 260 14.45 -20.77 4.56
CA GLU A 260 13.24 -21.23 5.23
C GLU A 260 12.12 -21.49 4.21
N LYS A 261 12.15 -22.67 3.57
CA LYS A 261 11.14 -23.15 2.59
C LYS A 261 9.66 -23.09 3.05
N ASN A 262 9.39 -22.76 4.31
CA ASN A 262 8.04 -22.83 4.89
C ASN A 262 7.36 -21.49 5.15
N LYS A 263 8.02 -20.35 4.89
CA LYS A 263 7.41 -19.07 5.29
C LYS A 263 6.25 -18.65 4.39
N TRP A 264 6.31 -18.96 3.09
CA TRP A 264 5.30 -18.55 2.10
C TRP A 264 5.13 -19.58 0.98
N SER A 265 4.10 -20.41 1.05
CA SER A 265 3.87 -21.52 0.09
C SER A 265 3.64 -21.09 -1.37
N TRP A 266 3.34 -19.81 -1.61
CA TRP A 266 3.21 -19.25 -2.96
C TRP A 266 4.55 -18.84 -3.56
N ALA A 267 5.53 -18.41 -2.73
CA ALA A 267 6.83 -17.94 -3.19
C ALA A 267 7.67 -19.07 -3.81
N ASP A 268 7.52 -20.31 -3.32
CA ASP A 268 8.22 -21.49 -3.85
C ASP A 268 7.91 -21.76 -5.33
N LYS A 269 6.79 -21.23 -5.82
CA LYS A 269 6.33 -21.45 -7.19
C LYS A 269 6.66 -20.28 -8.12
N MET A 270 7.32 -19.23 -7.63
CA MET A 270 7.70 -18.06 -8.41
C MET A 270 9.12 -18.22 -8.95
N TYR A 271 9.35 -17.69 -10.16
CA TYR A 271 10.69 -17.57 -10.70
C TYR A 271 11.48 -16.52 -9.91
N MET A 272 12.60 -16.92 -9.33
CA MET A 272 13.53 -16.08 -8.58
C MET A 272 14.75 -15.71 -9.43
N PRO A 273 15.50 -14.64 -9.10
CA PRO A 273 16.71 -14.26 -9.85
C PRO A 273 17.69 -15.41 -10.03
N GLU A 274 17.90 -16.23 -9.00
CA GLU A 274 18.82 -17.37 -9.03
C GLU A 274 18.40 -18.42 -10.08
N ASP A 275 17.10 -18.57 -10.34
CA ASP A 275 16.59 -19.50 -11.36
C ASP A 275 16.95 -19.01 -12.78
N PHE A 276 16.89 -17.70 -13.01
CA PHE A 276 17.27 -17.09 -14.29
C PHE A 276 18.78 -17.05 -14.48
N GLU A 277 19.55 -16.75 -13.44
CA GLU A 277 21.00 -16.76 -13.45
C GLU A 277 21.54 -18.15 -13.79
N GLU A 278 20.98 -19.21 -13.19
CA GLU A 278 21.37 -20.58 -13.48
C GLU A 278 20.96 -21.00 -14.90
N ALA A 279 19.78 -20.58 -15.37
CA ALA A 279 19.37 -20.81 -16.76
C ALA A 279 20.30 -20.11 -17.75
N ALA A 280 20.67 -18.85 -17.48
CA ALA A 280 21.61 -18.08 -18.30
C ALA A 280 22.99 -18.73 -18.32
N ARG A 281 23.50 -19.21 -17.18
CA ARG A 281 24.76 -19.96 -17.09
C ARG A 281 24.73 -21.19 -18.01
N ILE A 282 23.64 -21.96 -18.00
CA ILE A 282 23.49 -23.13 -18.88
C ILE A 282 23.45 -22.70 -20.35
N VAL A 283 22.69 -21.67 -20.71
CA VAL A 283 22.61 -21.17 -22.09
C VAL A 283 24.00 -20.77 -22.61
N LYS A 284 24.80 -20.09 -21.78
CA LYS A 284 26.17 -19.67 -22.12
C LYS A 284 27.17 -20.81 -22.31
N MET A 285 26.84 -22.04 -21.91
CA MET A 285 27.71 -23.20 -22.17
C MET A 285 27.67 -23.66 -23.63
N PHE A 286 26.60 -23.31 -24.36
CA PHE A 286 26.29 -23.87 -25.66
C PHE A 286 26.37 -22.85 -26.79
N GLU A 287 26.72 -23.32 -27.99
CA GLU A 287 26.75 -22.50 -29.20
C GLU A 287 25.37 -21.83 -29.44
N PRO A 288 25.35 -20.55 -29.86
CA PRO A 288 26.53 -19.74 -30.21
C PRO A 288 27.15 -18.96 -29.04
N PHE A 289 26.57 -19.00 -27.83
CA PHE A 289 27.11 -18.30 -26.67
C PHE A 289 28.39 -18.94 -26.10
N GLY A 290 28.47 -20.27 -26.17
CA GLY A 290 29.59 -21.08 -25.70
C GLY A 290 30.16 -22.00 -26.78
N THR A 291 30.90 -23.02 -26.36
CA THR A 291 31.65 -23.92 -27.25
C THR A 291 31.02 -25.30 -27.44
N GLN A 292 29.96 -25.63 -26.69
CA GLN A 292 29.32 -26.95 -26.74
C GLN A 292 28.11 -26.94 -27.68
N ALA A 293 27.81 -28.06 -28.35
CA ALA A 293 26.58 -28.18 -29.12
C ALA A 293 25.35 -28.30 -28.20
N TRP A 294 24.25 -27.60 -28.50
CA TRP A 294 23.02 -27.65 -27.71
C TRP A 294 22.52 -29.10 -27.50
N PRO A 295 22.12 -29.50 -26.28
CA PRO A 295 21.79 -30.89 -26.01
C PRO A 295 20.56 -31.37 -26.80
N LYS A 296 20.66 -32.57 -27.40
CA LYS A 296 19.54 -33.17 -28.16
C LYS A 296 18.43 -33.76 -27.29
N THR A 297 18.66 -33.93 -25.98
CA THR A 297 17.68 -34.56 -25.08
C THR A 297 17.53 -33.78 -23.77
N ASN A 298 16.29 -33.72 -23.26
CA ASN A 298 15.94 -33.05 -22.02
C ASN A 298 16.66 -33.62 -20.77
N LEU A 299 16.98 -34.92 -20.79
CA LEU A 299 17.66 -35.60 -19.67
C LEU A 299 19.08 -35.08 -19.43
N THR A 300 19.75 -34.62 -20.50
CA THR A 300 21.08 -34.02 -20.40
C THR A 300 20.99 -32.64 -19.75
N ILE A 301 19.99 -31.84 -20.11
CA ILE A 301 19.80 -30.49 -19.57
C ILE A 301 19.56 -30.52 -18.06
N ALA A 302 18.70 -31.43 -17.58
CA ALA A 302 18.42 -31.56 -16.14
C ALA A 302 19.66 -31.90 -15.29
N ARG A 303 20.68 -32.55 -15.88
CA ARG A 303 21.95 -32.88 -15.19
C ARG A 303 22.92 -31.71 -15.12
N LEU A 304 22.69 -30.65 -15.88
CA LEU A 304 23.55 -29.46 -15.93
C LEU A 304 23.20 -28.44 -14.87
N ILE A 305 21.99 -28.52 -14.30
CA ILE A 305 21.53 -27.64 -13.24
C ILE A 305 22.35 -27.91 -11.99
N ASP A 306 23.08 -26.90 -11.53
CA ASP A 306 23.93 -27.00 -10.35
C ASP A 306 23.07 -27.08 -9.08
N PRO A 307 23.11 -28.21 -8.33
CA PRO A 307 22.38 -28.33 -7.08
C PRO A 307 22.81 -27.30 -6.01
N ALA A 308 23.96 -26.66 -6.17
CA ALA A 308 24.45 -25.61 -5.28
C ALA A 308 23.93 -24.20 -5.62
N ALA A 309 23.29 -23.98 -6.77
CA ALA A 309 22.91 -22.65 -7.28
C ALA A 309 21.78 -21.94 -6.50
N ASN A 310 21.26 -22.51 -5.41
CA ASN A 310 20.06 -22.05 -4.71
C ASN A 310 18.80 -21.88 -5.60
N ALA A 311 18.87 -22.30 -6.86
CA ALA A 311 17.81 -22.30 -7.84
C ALA A 311 16.92 -23.54 -7.69
N ASP A 312 15.66 -23.45 -8.11
CA ASP A 312 14.77 -24.60 -8.24
C ASP A 312 14.97 -25.26 -9.61
N PRO A 313 15.45 -26.52 -9.68
CA PRO A 313 15.72 -27.18 -10.94
C PRO A 313 14.51 -27.31 -11.87
N LYS A 314 13.29 -27.36 -11.32
CA LYS A 314 12.07 -27.41 -12.13
C LYS A 314 11.84 -26.06 -12.82
N LEU A 315 12.01 -24.96 -12.10
CA LEU A 315 11.82 -23.61 -12.64
C LEU A 315 12.93 -23.24 -13.63
N VAL A 316 14.20 -23.54 -13.32
CA VAL A 316 15.32 -23.41 -14.26
C VAL A 316 15.03 -24.18 -15.55
N TYR A 317 14.55 -25.43 -15.41
CA TYR A 317 14.17 -26.20 -16.57
C TYR A 317 13.08 -25.46 -17.36
N GLU A 318 12.02 -24.93 -16.76
CA GLU A 318 10.98 -24.19 -17.46
C GLU A 318 11.49 -22.95 -18.22
N ILE A 319 12.49 -22.24 -17.67
CA ILE A 319 13.11 -21.03 -18.27
C ILE A 319 13.91 -21.35 -19.54
N LEU A 320 14.62 -22.49 -19.58
CA LEU A 320 15.53 -22.80 -20.68
C LEU A 320 14.81 -22.91 -22.03
N PRO A 321 15.41 -22.41 -23.13
CA PRO A 321 14.80 -22.49 -24.46
C PRO A 321 14.55 -23.94 -24.87
N LYS A 322 13.37 -24.20 -25.42
CA LYS A 322 12.90 -25.53 -25.83
C LYS A 322 13.20 -25.82 -27.29
N THR A 323 13.41 -24.78 -28.09
CA THR A 323 13.59 -24.88 -29.53
C THR A 323 14.81 -24.10 -29.99
N THR A 324 15.42 -24.52 -31.10
CA THR A 324 16.51 -23.76 -31.74
C THR A 324 16.03 -22.37 -32.15
N LYS A 325 14.75 -22.23 -32.52
CA LYS A 325 14.15 -20.93 -32.85
C LYS A 325 14.15 -19.98 -31.64
N GLU A 326 13.80 -20.47 -30.45
CA GLU A 326 13.88 -19.67 -29.21
C GLU A 326 15.33 -19.28 -28.92
N LEU A 327 16.28 -20.21 -29.06
CA LEU A 327 17.70 -19.91 -28.89
C LEU A 327 18.19 -18.84 -29.88
N ASP A 328 17.86 -18.96 -31.18
CA ASP A 328 18.21 -17.99 -32.21
C ASP A 328 17.60 -16.59 -31.97
N MET A 329 16.47 -16.53 -31.25
CA MET A 329 15.87 -15.26 -30.83
C MET A 329 16.66 -14.63 -29.68
N LEU A 330 17.07 -15.44 -28.69
CA LEU A 330 17.94 -14.98 -27.60
C LEU A 330 19.26 -14.41 -28.14
N VAL A 331 19.91 -15.14 -29.05
CA VAL A 331 21.19 -14.74 -29.66
C VAL A 331 21.07 -13.39 -30.35
N ARG A 332 20.03 -13.21 -31.17
CA ARG A 332 19.81 -11.94 -31.88
C ARG A 332 19.57 -10.75 -30.96
N ALA A 333 18.90 -10.97 -29.83
CA ALA A 333 18.67 -9.92 -28.84
C ALA A 333 19.98 -9.55 -28.13
N VAL A 334 20.75 -10.55 -27.68
CA VAL A 334 22.02 -10.34 -26.97
C VAL A 334 23.11 -9.76 -27.89
N ASP A 335 23.16 -10.17 -29.16
CA ASP A 335 24.13 -9.68 -30.15
C ASP A 335 24.01 -8.17 -30.40
N ALA A 336 22.84 -7.56 -30.13
CA ALA A 336 22.67 -6.11 -30.18
C ALA A 336 23.55 -5.37 -29.14
N HIS A 337 24.02 -6.09 -28.12
CA HIS A 337 24.86 -5.64 -27.02
C HIS A 337 26.25 -6.28 -27.03
N ALA A 338 26.71 -6.87 -28.14
CA ALA A 338 27.96 -7.64 -28.22
C ALA A 338 29.26 -6.89 -27.81
N PHE A 339 29.21 -5.56 -27.65
CA PHE A 339 30.35 -4.74 -27.21
C PHE A 339 30.34 -4.39 -25.71
N ASP A 340 29.32 -4.83 -24.97
CA ASP A 340 29.13 -4.59 -23.54
C ASP A 340 28.63 -5.87 -22.87
N GLU A 341 29.53 -6.58 -22.20
CA GLU A 341 29.26 -7.90 -21.59
C GLU A 341 28.20 -7.80 -20.49
N ASP A 342 28.22 -6.75 -19.67
CA ASP A 342 27.24 -6.54 -18.60
C ASP A 342 25.84 -6.28 -19.19
N ALA A 343 25.75 -5.47 -20.24
CA ALA A 343 24.49 -5.22 -20.94
C ALA A 343 23.97 -6.47 -21.68
N ALA A 344 24.86 -7.26 -22.27
CA ALA A 344 24.52 -8.52 -22.91
C ALA A 344 23.96 -9.55 -21.91
N ASP A 345 24.51 -9.58 -20.69
CA ASP A 345 24.07 -10.44 -19.61
C ASP A 345 22.71 -10.04 -19.06
N GLU A 346 22.50 -8.73 -18.83
CA GLU A 346 21.21 -8.20 -18.42
C GLU A 346 20.13 -8.48 -19.48
N GLU A 347 20.44 -8.27 -20.76
CA GLU A 347 19.52 -8.55 -21.86
C GLU A 347 19.19 -10.05 -21.95
N LEU A 348 20.18 -10.93 -21.78
CA LEU A 348 19.94 -12.38 -21.75
C LEU A 348 18.96 -12.77 -20.63
N LEU A 349 19.13 -12.22 -19.42
CA LEU A 349 18.23 -12.47 -18.29
C LEU A 349 16.81 -11.96 -18.57
N ILE A 350 16.68 -10.76 -19.13
CA ILE A 350 15.38 -10.18 -19.51
C ILE A 350 14.68 -11.06 -20.56
N GLN A 351 15.40 -11.50 -21.59
CA GLN A 351 14.81 -12.33 -22.66
C GLN A 351 14.41 -13.72 -22.17
N LEU A 352 15.21 -14.34 -21.28
CA LEU A 352 14.83 -15.58 -20.61
C LEU A 352 13.57 -15.39 -19.75
N ALA A 353 13.47 -14.28 -19.04
CA ALA A 353 12.28 -13.94 -18.26
C ALA A 353 11.05 -13.67 -19.13
N LEU A 354 11.20 -12.98 -20.26
CA LEU A 354 10.11 -12.85 -21.25
C LEU A 354 9.69 -14.20 -21.83
N GLY A 355 10.63 -15.14 -21.98
CA GLY A 355 10.38 -16.49 -22.50
C GLY A 355 9.43 -17.33 -21.64
N VAL A 356 9.33 -17.07 -20.33
CA VAL A 356 8.37 -17.74 -19.43
C VAL A 356 7.02 -17.03 -19.32
N THR A 357 6.83 -15.95 -20.09
CA THR A 357 5.58 -15.19 -20.16
C THR A 357 4.89 -15.39 -21.51
N GLU A 358 3.55 -15.37 -21.50
CA GLU A 358 2.77 -15.34 -22.73
C GLU A 358 2.76 -13.94 -23.35
N GLN A 359 3.53 -13.78 -24.41
CA GLN A 359 3.63 -12.53 -25.16
C GLN A 359 2.29 -12.18 -25.83
N ARG A 360 1.86 -10.93 -25.68
CA ARG A 360 0.62 -10.40 -26.27
C ARG A 360 0.92 -9.28 -27.23
N THR A 361 0.18 -9.19 -28.33
CA THR A 361 0.24 -8.01 -29.19
C THR A 361 -0.64 -6.90 -28.63
N PRO A 362 -0.34 -5.62 -28.91
CA PRO A 362 -1.22 -4.51 -28.56
C PRO A 362 -2.66 -4.70 -29.07
N GLU A 363 -2.83 -5.29 -30.26
CA GLU A 363 -4.14 -5.57 -30.87
C GLU A 363 -4.90 -6.61 -30.04
N TRP A 364 -4.24 -7.69 -29.62
CA TRP A 364 -4.87 -8.70 -28.75
C TRP A 364 -5.31 -8.08 -27.42
N ILE A 365 -4.47 -7.24 -26.82
CA ILE A 365 -4.78 -6.55 -25.56
C ILE A 365 -6.00 -5.64 -25.73
N ARG A 366 -6.09 -4.86 -26.80
CA ARG A 366 -7.26 -3.99 -27.06
C ARG A 366 -8.55 -4.78 -27.30
N GLN A 367 -8.45 -6.02 -27.79
CA GLN A 367 -9.59 -6.89 -28.07
C GLN A 367 -10.05 -7.67 -26.83
N ASN A 368 -9.13 -8.05 -25.94
CA ASN A 368 -9.40 -8.95 -24.81
C ASN A 368 -9.26 -8.28 -23.44
N GLY A 369 -8.72 -7.06 -23.40
CA GLY A 369 -8.49 -6.30 -22.19
C GLY A 369 -9.55 -5.23 -21.93
N MET A 370 -9.48 -4.65 -20.74
CA MET A 370 -10.28 -3.53 -20.30
C MET A 370 -9.38 -2.34 -19.98
N CYS A 371 -9.76 -1.16 -20.42
CA CYS A 371 -8.98 0.06 -20.15
C CYS A 371 -8.96 0.40 -18.65
N LEU A 372 -7.79 0.78 -18.14
CA LEU A 372 -7.60 1.24 -16.75
C LEU A 372 -7.39 2.77 -16.62
N GLU A 373 -7.21 3.48 -17.73
CA GLU A 373 -6.88 4.92 -17.76
C GLU A 373 -8.07 5.82 -18.08
N ASN A 374 -9.29 5.30 -17.99
CA ASN A 374 -10.46 6.10 -18.31
C ASN A 374 -10.69 7.23 -17.28
N LEU A 375 -10.22 7.09 -16.04
CA LEU A 375 -10.44 8.06 -14.96
C LEU A 375 -9.13 8.67 -14.48
N VAL A 376 -9.12 9.99 -14.31
CA VAL A 376 -8.04 10.73 -13.63
C VAL A 376 -8.60 11.50 -12.43
N PRO A 377 -7.86 11.61 -11.31
CA PRO A 377 -8.31 12.37 -10.16
C PRO A 377 -8.24 13.89 -10.43
N LYS A 378 -9.32 14.61 -10.15
CA LYS A 378 -9.32 16.08 -10.03
C LYS A 378 -10.27 16.52 -8.92
N LYS A 379 -10.20 17.78 -8.48
CA LYS A 379 -11.19 18.31 -7.54
C LYS A 379 -12.59 18.17 -8.16
N SER A 380 -13.53 17.59 -7.41
CA SER A 380 -14.90 17.39 -7.87
C SER A 380 -15.56 18.72 -8.22
N THR A 381 -16.43 18.69 -9.22
CA THR A 381 -17.33 19.80 -9.57
C THR A 381 -18.46 19.97 -8.55
N LEU A 382 -18.74 18.93 -7.75
CA LEU A 382 -19.68 19.00 -6.63
C LEU A 382 -19.03 19.67 -5.41
N PRO A 383 -19.75 20.57 -4.71
CA PRO A 383 -19.27 21.10 -3.45
C PRO A 383 -19.11 19.96 -2.44
N ASP A 384 -18.15 20.09 -1.54
CA ASP A 384 -17.97 19.18 -0.39
C ASP A 384 -17.63 17.71 -0.74
N ALA A 385 -17.46 17.36 -2.02
CA ALA A 385 -17.21 16.00 -2.48
C ALA A 385 -15.71 15.63 -2.60
N GLY A 386 -14.80 16.58 -2.35
CA GLY A 386 -13.36 16.32 -2.40
C GLY A 386 -12.86 16.04 -3.82
N TRP A 387 -12.31 14.84 -4.04
CA TRP A 387 -11.80 14.39 -5.34
C TRP A 387 -12.88 13.67 -6.14
N GLY A 388 -12.88 13.88 -7.46
CA GLY A 388 -13.74 13.22 -8.43
C GLY A 388 -12.94 12.49 -9.51
N GLY A 389 -13.58 11.52 -10.17
CA GLY A 389 -13.04 10.78 -11.30
C GLY A 389 -13.47 11.42 -12.61
N PHE A 390 -12.51 11.93 -13.39
CA PHE A 390 -12.80 12.62 -14.65
C PHE A 390 -12.39 11.75 -15.84
N ALA A 391 -13.27 11.69 -16.84
CA ALA A 391 -13.02 10.93 -18.05
C ALA A 391 -11.79 11.49 -18.80
N GLN A 392 -10.81 10.64 -19.09
CA GLN A 392 -9.65 11.03 -19.91
C GLN A 392 -9.96 10.95 -21.41
N TYR A 393 -10.81 10.00 -21.78
CA TYR A 393 -11.19 9.70 -23.16
C TYR A 393 -12.71 9.78 -23.31
N THR A 394 -13.19 9.73 -24.56
CA THR A 394 -14.62 9.56 -24.80
C THR A 394 -15.00 8.13 -24.42
N ILE A 395 -15.99 7.97 -23.54
CA ILE A 395 -16.50 6.66 -23.13
C ILE A 395 -17.91 6.53 -23.69
N GLN A 396 -18.17 5.50 -24.51
CA GLN A 396 -19.49 5.33 -25.09
C GLN A 396 -20.47 4.78 -24.06
N LYS A 397 -21.75 5.04 -24.29
CA LYS A 397 -22.82 4.39 -23.52
C LYS A 397 -22.65 2.86 -23.54
N ASP A 398 -22.84 2.25 -22.38
CA ASP A 398 -22.69 0.83 -22.08
C ASP A 398 -21.25 0.28 -22.09
N ASP A 399 -20.24 1.11 -22.38
CA ASP A 399 -18.83 0.71 -22.23
C ASP A 399 -18.43 0.65 -20.74
N ILE A 400 -17.50 -0.26 -20.43
CA ILE A 400 -16.86 -0.33 -19.12
C ILE A 400 -15.96 0.89 -18.95
N ILE A 401 -16.28 1.72 -17.96
CA ILE A 401 -15.43 2.84 -17.53
C ILE A 401 -14.22 2.28 -16.80
N VAL A 402 -14.42 1.43 -15.79
CA VAL A 402 -13.31 0.79 -15.09
C VAL A 402 -13.75 -0.59 -14.57
N PRO A 403 -12.96 -1.65 -14.77
CA PRO A 403 -13.19 -2.92 -14.09
C PRO A 403 -12.96 -2.74 -12.59
N MET A 404 -13.77 -3.37 -11.75
CA MET A 404 -13.69 -3.21 -10.30
C MET A 404 -13.47 -4.54 -9.61
N PRO A 405 -12.24 -5.05 -9.64
CA PRO A 405 -11.80 -5.95 -8.62
C PRO A 405 -12.17 -5.48 -7.21
N VAL A 406 -12.86 -6.28 -6.37
CA VAL A 406 -13.26 -5.86 -5.02
C VAL A 406 -12.74 -6.78 -3.91
N PHE A 407 -12.35 -6.19 -2.79
CA PHE A 407 -12.27 -6.87 -1.50
C PHE A 407 -13.66 -7.18 -0.98
N HIS A 408 -13.85 -8.35 -0.40
CA HIS A 408 -15.03 -8.64 0.39
C HIS A 408 -14.69 -8.48 1.88
N MET A 409 -15.56 -7.77 2.60
CA MET A 409 -15.56 -7.71 4.06
C MET A 409 -16.83 -8.40 4.54
N GLU A 410 -16.68 -9.48 5.30
CA GLU A 410 -17.79 -10.26 5.86
C GLU A 410 -18.72 -9.40 6.72
N ASN A 411 -18.11 -8.56 7.55
CA ASN A 411 -18.78 -7.63 8.43
C ASN A 411 -18.03 -6.30 8.45
N TYR A 412 -18.59 -5.25 7.85
CA TYR A 412 -17.92 -3.95 7.79
C TYR A 412 -17.80 -3.24 9.16
N GLU A 413 -18.47 -3.72 10.21
CA GLU A 413 -18.30 -3.20 11.58
C GLU A 413 -16.89 -3.49 12.15
N ILE A 414 -16.09 -4.34 11.48
CA ILE A 414 -14.64 -4.44 11.74
C ILE A 414 -13.91 -3.11 11.50
N LEU A 415 -14.51 -2.16 10.77
CA LEU A 415 -13.97 -0.83 10.56
C LEU A 415 -14.31 0.15 11.69
N ASN A 416 -15.00 -0.29 12.74
CA ASN A 416 -15.21 0.53 13.94
C ASN A 416 -13.88 0.78 14.66
N LEU A 417 -13.68 2.03 15.06
CA LEU A 417 -12.51 2.51 15.79
C LEU A 417 -12.85 2.64 17.27
N TYR A 418 -11.91 2.25 18.14
CA TYR A 418 -12.13 2.23 19.58
C TYR A 418 -10.97 2.87 20.34
N ARG A 419 -11.27 3.41 21.53
CA ARG A 419 -10.23 3.91 22.45
C ARG A 419 -9.15 2.87 22.74
N ARG A 420 -7.91 3.33 22.90
CA ARG A 420 -6.73 2.49 23.11
C ARG A 420 -6.41 2.21 24.57
N ASP A 421 -6.85 3.10 25.46
CA ASP A 421 -6.49 3.12 26.87
C ASP A 421 -7.45 2.30 27.76
N VAL A 422 -8.32 1.49 27.14
CA VAL A 422 -9.41 0.79 27.81
C VAL A 422 -9.55 -0.64 27.26
N ASN A 423 -10.09 -1.53 28.09
CA ASN A 423 -10.51 -2.85 27.63
C ASN A 423 -11.86 -2.72 26.90
N VAL A 424 -11.79 -2.68 25.56
CA VAL A 424 -12.94 -2.49 24.67
C VAL A 424 -13.98 -3.59 24.81
N LEU A 425 -13.56 -4.84 25.05
CA LEU A 425 -14.46 -6.00 25.14
C LEU A 425 -15.48 -5.92 26.30
N ARG A 426 -15.22 -5.08 27.30
CA ARG A 426 -16.14 -4.90 28.43
C ARG A 426 -17.39 -4.11 28.04
N ASP A 427 -17.24 -3.14 27.15
CA ASP A 427 -18.31 -2.21 26.76
C ASP A 427 -17.97 -1.56 25.40
N PRO A 428 -18.10 -2.31 24.28
CA PRO A 428 -17.66 -1.85 22.96
C PRO A 428 -18.31 -0.54 22.53
N GLU A 429 -19.63 -0.42 22.73
CA GLU A 429 -20.41 0.75 22.31
C GLU A 429 -19.93 2.02 23.02
N LYS A 430 -19.67 1.94 24.33
CA LYS A 430 -19.15 3.07 25.11
C LYS A 430 -17.78 3.55 24.64
N TYR A 431 -16.95 2.65 24.13
CA TYR A 431 -15.56 2.93 23.76
C TYR A 431 -15.34 3.13 22.26
N GLN A 432 -16.38 2.98 21.45
CA GLN A 432 -16.34 3.30 20.03
C GLN A 432 -16.20 4.82 19.84
N ILE A 433 -15.21 5.23 19.05
CA ILE A 433 -14.90 6.65 18.79
C ILE A 433 -15.20 7.07 17.35
N GLY A 434 -15.46 6.12 16.46
CA GLY A 434 -15.81 6.41 15.07
C GLY A 434 -15.76 5.18 14.18
N LYS A 435 -15.72 5.42 12.87
CA LYS A 435 -15.51 4.41 11.83
C LYS A 435 -14.39 4.85 10.89
N ASN A 436 -13.69 3.86 10.33
CA ASN A 436 -12.60 4.08 9.39
C ASN A 436 -13.08 4.80 8.12
N LEU A 437 -12.25 5.70 7.57
CA LEU A 437 -12.53 6.40 6.31
C LEU A 437 -12.74 5.41 5.14
N PHE A 438 -12.07 4.26 5.18
CA PHE A 438 -12.17 3.23 4.15
C PHE A 438 -13.61 2.82 3.82
N LEU A 439 -14.52 2.85 4.80
CA LEU A 439 -15.93 2.50 4.60
C LEU A 439 -16.61 3.35 3.52
N ASN A 440 -16.23 4.62 3.36
CA ASN A 440 -16.84 5.53 2.38
C ASN A 440 -16.53 5.16 0.93
N TYR A 441 -15.56 4.29 0.70
CA TYR A 441 -15.18 3.78 -0.62
C TYR A 441 -15.65 2.36 -0.86
N CYS A 442 -16.45 1.80 0.05
CA CYS A 442 -16.96 0.45 -0.06
C CYS A 442 -18.45 0.45 -0.38
N PHE A 443 -18.85 -0.46 -1.24
CA PHE A 443 -20.24 -0.75 -1.56
C PHE A 443 -20.88 -1.62 -0.47
N GLY A 444 -22.12 -1.34 -0.09
CA GLY A 444 -22.84 -2.08 0.93
C GLY A 444 -24.36 -1.91 0.86
N ARG A 445 -25.06 -2.58 1.77
CA ARG A 445 -26.51 -2.52 1.95
C ARG A 445 -26.88 -2.47 3.43
N SER A 446 -27.98 -1.81 3.78
CA SER A 446 -28.46 -1.78 5.17
C SER A 446 -28.88 -3.16 5.69
N GLU A 447 -29.32 -4.06 4.80
CA GLU A 447 -29.81 -5.40 5.13
C GLU A 447 -28.69 -6.45 5.27
N SER A 448 -27.44 -6.08 4.99
CA SER A 448 -26.27 -6.96 5.00
C SER A 448 -25.13 -6.41 5.85
N SER A 449 -24.37 -7.28 6.53
CA SER A 449 -23.10 -6.92 7.17
C SER A 449 -21.95 -6.79 6.18
N MET A 450 -22.08 -7.37 4.99
CA MET A 450 -20.98 -7.44 4.04
C MET A 450 -20.82 -6.13 3.26
N ALA A 451 -19.55 -5.82 2.95
CA ALA A 451 -19.19 -4.69 2.11
C ALA A 451 -18.16 -5.12 1.05
N LEU A 452 -18.17 -4.42 -0.10
CA LEU A 452 -17.33 -4.67 -1.26
C LEU A 452 -16.50 -3.43 -1.59
N CYS A 453 -15.19 -3.48 -1.40
CA CYS A 453 -14.32 -2.31 -1.58
C CYS A 453 -13.49 -2.42 -2.87
N PRO A 454 -13.63 -1.52 -3.84
CA PRO A 454 -12.87 -1.55 -5.09
C PRO A 454 -11.37 -1.40 -4.89
N LEU A 455 -10.61 -2.09 -5.75
CA LEU A 455 -9.16 -1.98 -5.87
C LEU A 455 -8.74 -1.03 -7.01
N THR A 456 -9.67 -0.32 -7.65
CA THR A 456 -9.39 0.47 -8.86
C THR A 456 -9.77 1.93 -8.70
N SER A 457 -9.56 2.75 -9.74
CA SER A 457 -9.90 4.17 -9.77
C SER A 457 -11.40 4.47 -9.63
N ALA A 458 -12.25 3.44 -9.55
CA ALA A 458 -13.65 3.58 -9.19
C ALA A 458 -13.88 4.30 -7.84
N VAL A 459 -12.90 4.26 -6.93
CA VAL A 459 -12.96 4.99 -5.66
C VAL A 459 -13.03 6.52 -5.81
N LEU A 460 -12.79 7.05 -7.01
CA LEU A 460 -12.88 8.48 -7.33
C LEU A 460 -14.30 8.95 -7.67
N VAL A 461 -15.22 8.03 -7.95
CA VAL A 461 -16.50 8.36 -8.59
C VAL A 461 -17.51 8.76 -7.53
N ASN A 462 -17.94 10.02 -7.56
CA ASN A 462 -18.82 10.61 -6.55
C ASN A 462 -20.31 10.31 -6.78
N HIS A 463 -21.09 10.60 -5.74
CA HIS A 463 -22.55 10.53 -5.76
C HIS A 463 -23.17 11.68 -6.56
N CYS A 464 -24.19 11.35 -7.35
CA CYS A 464 -25.04 12.33 -8.00
C CYS A 464 -26.46 11.79 -8.12
N GLY A 465 -27.33 12.20 -7.19
CA GLY A 465 -28.75 11.85 -7.14
C GLY A 465 -29.67 13.07 -7.09
N GLU A 466 -30.96 12.82 -7.28
CA GLU A 466 -31.99 13.86 -7.40
C GLU A 466 -32.16 14.66 -6.10
N GLN A 467 -32.08 14.02 -4.93
CA GLN A 467 -32.45 14.64 -3.66
C GLN A 467 -31.36 15.57 -3.12
N VAL A 468 -30.09 15.17 -3.24
CA VAL A 468 -28.97 15.90 -2.63
C VAL A 468 -28.58 17.14 -3.43
N ASN A 469 -28.80 17.13 -4.75
CA ASN A 469 -28.31 18.16 -5.66
C ASN A 469 -29.41 19.09 -6.21
N ASP A 470 -30.60 19.13 -5.61
CA ASP A 470 -31.78 19.83 -6.16
C ASP A 470 -32.07 19.45 -7.64
N GLY A 471 -31.81 18.21 -8.04
CA GLY A 471 -31.89 17.77 -9.44
C GLY A 471 -30.89 18.42 -10.40
N LYS A 472 -29.86 19.15 -9.91
CA LYS A 472 -28.85 19.82 -10.74
C LYS A 472 -27.75 18.90 -11.25
N CYS A 473 -27.75 17.64 -10.83
CA CYS A 473 -26.76 16.63 -11.20
C CYS A 473 -27.50 15.34 -11.61
N GLU A 474 -27.05 14.68 -12.68
CA GLU A 474 -27.52 13.36 -13.11
C GLU A 474 -26.37 12.35 -13.21
N ALA A 475 -26.52 11.18 -12.57
CA ALA A 475 -25.56 10.07 -12.69
C ALA A 475 -25.38 9.65 -14.16
N ASN A 476 -24.13 9.58 -14.61
CA ASN A 476 -23.76 9.20 -15.98
C ASN A 476 -23.09 7.81 -16.07
N ALA A 477 -23.00 7.11 -14.94
CA ALA A 477 -22.51 5.75 -14.82
C ALA A 477 -23.37 4.94 -13.85
N LYS A 478 -23.17 3.62 -13.85
CA LYS A 478 -23.76 2.69 -12.89
C LYS A 478 -22.81 1.52 -12.60
N VAL A 479 -23.02 0.89 -11.45
CA VAL A 479 -22.32 -0.33 -11.06
C VAL A 479 -23.10 -1.55 -11.51
N ARG A 480 -22.41 -2.61 -11.93
CA ARG A 480 -22.98 -3.96 -12.15
C ARG A 480 -21.96 -5.05 -11.83
N TRP A 481 -22.39 -6.31 -11.76
CA TRP A 481 -21.48 -7.45 -11.73
C TRP A 481 -20.66 -7.55 -13.03
N SER A 482 -19.49 -8.19 -12.95
CA SER A 482 -18.68 -8.48 -14.13
C SER A 482 -19.51 -9.16 -15.24
N SER A 483 -19.34 -8.69 -16.47
CA SER A 483 -20.05 -9.18 -17.66
C SER A 483 -19.44 -10.47 -18.23
N GLY A 484 -18.69 -11.21 -17.40
CA GLY A 484 -18.05 -12.47 -17.77
C GLY A 484 -16.53 -12.42 -17.96
N TRP A 485 -15.89 -11.25 -17.89
CA TRP A 485 -14.41 -11.19 -17.96
C TRP A 485 -13.74 -11.87 -16.77
N ASP A 486 -14.37 -11.83 -15.60
CA ASP A 486 -14.00 -12.62 -14.42
C ASP A 486 -15.04 -13.72 -14.19
N PRO A 487 -14.86 -14.92 -14.78
CA PRO A 487 -15.80 -16.03 -14.64
C PRO A 487 -15.82 -16.57 -13.20
N SER A 488 -14.70 -16.50 -12.47
CA SER A 488 -14.63 -16.98 -11.08
C SER A 488 -15.56 -16.20 -10.16
N SER A 489 -15.75 -14.90 -10.43
CA SER A 489 -16.69 -14.07 -9.68
C SER A 489 -18.15 -14.56 -9.79
N HIS A 490 -18.53 -15.30 -10.83
CA HIS A 490 -19.86 -15.91 -10.90
C HIS A 490 -20.02 -17.02 -9.86
N GLU A 491 -19.03 -17.89 -9.72
CA GLU A 491 -19.06 -18.99 -8.74
C GLU A 491 -19.08 -18.45 -7.31
N TRP A 492 -18.27 -17.44 -7.03
CA TRP A 492 -18.18 -16.81 -5.71
C TRP A 492 -19.45 -16.06 -5.28
N ARG A 493 -20.26 -15.57 -6.22
CA ARG A 493 -21.57 -14.96 -5.91
C ARG A 493 -22.56 -15.93 -5.30
N ASN A 494 -22.42 -17.23 -5.58
CA ASN A 494 -23.28 -18.27 -5.04
C ASN A 494 -22.84 -18.75 -3.66
N LYS A 495 -21.70 -18.25 -3.14
CA LYS A 495 -21.20 -18.58 -1.82
C LYS A 495 -21.89 -17.76 -0.74
N THR A 496 -21.92 -18.29 0.47
CA THR A 496 -22.34 -17.57 1.69
C THR A 496 -21.30 -16.51 2.08
N ILE A 497 -21.70 -15.58 2.95
CA ILE A 497 -20.82 -14.55 3.49
C ILE A 497 -19.67 -15.19 4.28
N GLU A 498 -19.95 -16.25 5.03
CA GLU A 498 -18.99 -17.00 5.83
C GLU A 498 -17.98 -17.75 4.97
N GLU A 499 -18.43 -18.40 3.88
CA GLU A 499 -17.54 -19.04 2.91
C GLU A 499 -16.61 -18.02 2.21
N LEU A 500 -17.13 -16.84 1.89
CA LEU A 500 -16.32 -15.74 1.36
C LEU A 500 -15.29 -15.30 2.39
N GLY A 501 -15.69 -15.03 3.64
CA GLY A 501 -14.78 -14.60 4.70
C GLY A 501 -13.61 -15.56 4.97
N GLN A 502 -13.78 -16.86 4.70
CA GLN A 502 -12.71 -17.87 4.81
C GLN A 502 -11.70 -17.84 3.65
N HIS A 503 -12.01 -17.15 2.56
CA HIS A 503 -11.17 -17.07 1.37
C HIS A 503 -10.16 -15.91 1.49
N ASN A 504 -8.87 -16.23 1.51
CA ASN A 504 -7.81 -15.23 1.71
C ASN A 504 -7.36 -14.53 0.41
N ALA A 505 -8.13 -14.63 -0.68
CA ALA A 505 -7.82 -13.97 -1.95
C ALA A 505 -9.06 -13.26 -2.50
N ARG A 506 -8.86 -12.43 -3.52
CA ARG A 506 -9.96 -11.74 -4.18
C ARG A 506 -10.88 -12.73 -4.89
N ALA A 507 -12.18 -12.60 -4.67
CA ALA A 507 -13.20 -13.52 -5.18
C ALA A 507 -14.24 -12.87 -6.10
N LEU A 508 -14.53 -11.58 -5.92
CA LEU A 508 -15.69 -10.91 -6.54
C LEU A 508 -15.24 -9.73 -7.39
N SER A 509 -15.92 -9.51 -8.52
CA SER A 509 -15.65 -8.43 -9.46
C SER A 509 -16.92 -7.68 -9.85
N LEU A 510 -16.85 -6.35 -9.76
CA LEU A 510 -17.85 -5.43 -10.30
C LEU A 510 -17.31 -4.74 -11.56
N GLU A 511 -18.17 -3.97 -12.22
CA GLU A 511 -17.82 -3.03 -13.28
C GLU A 511 -18.53 -1.71 -13.06
N LEU A 512 -17.82 -0.63 -13.35
CA LEU A 512 -18.45 0.67 -13.55
C LEU A 512 -18.68 0.87 -15.04
N VAL A 513 -19.92 1.15 -15.44
CA VAL A 513 -20.34 1.21 -16.84
C VAL A 513 -21.06 2.52 -17.11
N ALA A 514 -20.78 3.14 -18.26
CA ALA A 514 -21.39 4.40 -18.65
C ALA A 514 -22.88 4.20 -19.01
N THR A 515 -23.78 5.05 -18.52
CA THR A 515 -25.22 5.02 -18.85
C THR A 515 -25.57 5.90 -20.05
N LYS A 516 -24.67 6.80 -20.40
CA LYS A 516 -24.67 7.68 -21.58
C LYS A 516 -23.23 7.89 -22.05
N THR A 517 -23.03 8.47 -23.23
CA THR A 517 -21.68 8.84 -23.68
C THR A 517 -21.13 9.94 -22.76
N ILE A 518 -19.87 9.77 -22.32
CA ILE A 518 -19.16 10.70 -21.43
C ILE A 518 -18.00 11.30 -22.23
N ALA A 519 -17.91 12.63 -22.28
CA ALA A 519 -16.86 13.32 -23.03
C ALA A 519 -15.56 13.41 -22.22
N PRO A 520 -14.38 13.53 -22.87
CA PRO A 520 -13.14 13.82 -22.19
C PRO A 520 -13.27 15.09 -21.33
N GLY A 521 -12.88 14.99 -20.06
CA GLY A 521 -12.95 16.07 -19.09
C GLY A 521 -14.25 16.16 -18.31
N ASP A 522 -15.28 15.36 -18.63
CA ASP A 522 -16.48 15.25 -17.81
C ASP A 522 -16.19 14.45 -16.53
N GLU A 523 -16.81 14.87 -15.42
CA GLU A 523 -16.79 14.08 -14.19
C GLU A 523 -17.75 12.89 -14.30
N VAL A 524 -17.32 11.74 -13.79
CA VAL A 524 -18.12 10.52 -13.74
C VAL A 524 -18.82 10.44 -12.39
N PHE A 525 -20.11 10.14 -12.42
CA PHE A 525 -20.96 10.03 -11.25
C PHE A 525 -21.80 8.76 -11.28
N ILE A 526 -22.08 8.23 -10.09
CA ILE A 526 -23.09 7.19 -9.88
C ILE A 526 -24.13 7.66 -8.86
N ASP A 527 -25.28 7.01 -8.87
CA ASP A 527 -26.22 7.11 -7.76
C ASP A 527 -25.76 6.18 -6.63
N TYR A 528 -25.63 6.71 -5.42
CA TYR A 528 -25.21 5.95 -4.22
C TYR A 528 -26.42 5.36 -3.49
N GLY A 529 -27.64 5.63 -3.98
CA GLY A 529 -28.89 5.12 -3.44
C GLY A 529 -29.49 6.02 -2.34
N PRO A 530 -30.80 5.85 -2.08
CA PRO A 530 -31.57 6.73 -1.21
C PRO A 530 -31.14 6.66 0.27
N GLU A 531 -30.63 5.52 0.74
CA GLU A 531 -30.16 5.39 2.12
C GLU A 531 -28.95 6.29 2.38
N TRP A 532 -28.02 6.33 1.43
CA TRP A 532 -26.86 7.20 1.50
C TRP A 532 -27.28 8.67 1.43
N GLU A 533 -28.18 9.02 0.49
CA GLU A 533 -28.70 10.39 0.34
C GLU A 533 -29.32 10.89 1.66
N GLN A 534 -30.19 10.08 2.26
CA GLN A 534 -30.84 10.39 3.52
C GLN A 534 -29.80 10.57 4.65
N ALA A 535 -28.81 9.67 4.73
CA ALA A 535 -27.74 9.78 5.72
C ALA A 535 -26.92 11.06 5.53
N TRP A 536 -26.63 11.44 4.28
CA TRP A 536 -25.90 12.66 3.96
C TRP A 536 -26.70 13.92 4.30
N ILE A 537 -27.98 13.99 3.93
CA ILE A 537 -28.88 15.09 4.27
C ILE A 537 -28.95 15.29 5.79
N GLU A 538 -29.07 14.20 6.54
CA GLU A 538 -29.06 14.24 8.00
C GLU A 538 -27.72 14.69 8.58
N HIS A 539 -26.62 14.23 8.00
CA HIS A 539 -25.27 14.65 8.37
C HIS A 539 -25.11 16.16 8.18
N VAL A 540 -25.38 16.68 6.98
CA VAL A 540 -25.30 18.11 6.67
C VAL A 540 -26.14 18.94 7.65
N LYS A 541 -27.37 18.49 7.97
CA LYS A 541 -28.25 19.16 8.94
C LYS A 541 -27.70 19.20 10.36
N LYS A 542 -26.98 18.15 10.80
CA LYS A 542 -26.46 18.00 12.16
C LYS A 542 -25.01 18.50 12.29
N TRP A 543 -24.29 18.60 11.18
CA TRP A 543 -22.87 18.93 11.15
C TRP A 543 -22.61 20.34 11.65
N LYS A 544 -21.48 20.49 12.34
CA LYS A 544 -21.02 21.76 12.88
C LYS A 544 -19.57 21.94 12.50
N ALA A 545 -19.26 23.09 11.91
CA ALA A 545 -17.90 23.44 11.56
C ALA A 545 -16.99 23.36 12.79
N PRO A 546 -15.78 22.78 12.65
CA PRO A 546 -14.78 22.89 13.70
C PRO A 546 -14.44 24.36 13.95
N LYS A 547 -14.00 24.65 15.18
CA LYS A 547 -13.39 25.95 15.46
C LYS A 547 -12.06 26.03 14.70
N VAL A 548 -12.04 26.84 13.66
CA VAL A 548 -10.82 27.12 12.89
C VAL A 548 -10.20 28.40 13.42
N PRO A 549 -8.95 28.36 13.92
CA PRO A 549 -8.29 29.55 14.44
C PRO A 549 -8.00 30.56 13.32
N ASP A 550 -7.86 31.84 13.67
CA ASP A 550 -7.64 32.90 12.68
C ASP A 550 -6.32 32.72 11.90
N ASN A 551 -5.31 32.16 12.57
CA ASN A 551 -4.02 31.82 11.99
C ASN A 551 -3.98 30.39 11.39
N PHE A 552 -5.13 29.83 10.98
CA PHE A 552 -5.14 28.51 10.35
C PHE A 552 -4.32 28.52 9.05
N LEU A 553 -3.34 27.63 9.02
CA LEU A 553 -2.53 27.31 7.86
C LEU A 553 -2.76 25.85 7.48
N SER A 554 -3.15 25.60 6.23
CA SER A 554 -3.30 24.25 5.66
C SER A 554 -1.92 23.62 5.42
N ALA A 555 -1.87 22.29 5.43
CA ALA A 555 -0.62 21.56 5.16
C ALA A 555 -0.15 21.80 3.72
N LYS A 556 -1.08 21.82 2.75
CA LYS A 556 -0.78 22.15 1.36
C LYS A 556 -0.15 23.53 1.23
N LYS A 557 -0.78 24.57 1.77
CA LYS A 557 -0.26 25.95 1.67
C LYS A 557 1.10 26.09 2.34
N ALA A 558 1.31 25.43 3.49
CA ALA A 558 2.60 25.44 4.16
C ALA A 558 3.73 24.78 3.32
N ASN A 559 3.39 23.76 2.52
CA ASN A 559 4.36 22.97 1.76
C ASN A 559 4.56 23.42 0.30
N LEU A 560 3.60 24.11 -0.34
CA LEU A 560 3.71 24.57 -1.73
C LEU A 560 4.83 25.60 -1.97
N HIS A 561 5.40 26.14 -0.90
CA HIS A 561 6.45 27.15 -0.91
C HIS A 561 7.85 26.55 -0.74
N ASN A 562 8.31 25.70 -1.66
CA ASN A 562 9.66 25.11 -1.58
C ASN A 562 10.77 26.16 -1.57
N ASP A 563 10.56 27.32 -2.21
CA ASP A 563 11.52 28.43 -2.27
C ASP A 563 11.09 29.69 -1.49
N SER A 564 9.92 29.69 -0.86
CA SER A 564 9.46 30.84 -0.06
C SER A 564 9.79 30.64 1.42
N ALA A 565 9.94 31.77 2.13
CA ALA A 565 10.19 31.79 3.56
C ALA A 565 9.14 30.97 4.32
N ILE A 566 9.56 30.32 5.40
CA ILE A 566 8.65 29.64 6.31
C ILE A 566 7.71 30.69 6.94
N PRO A 567 6.38 30.47 6.97
CA PRO A 567 5.46 31.40 7.60
C PRO A 567 5.86 31.71 9.05
N ASP A 568 5.77 32.98 9.45
CA ASP A 568 6.20 33.43 10.79
C ASP A 568 5.50 32.67 11.92
N GLU A 569 4.22 32.28 11.74
CA GLU A 569 3.51 31.46 12.72
C GLU A 569 4.14 30.07 12.95
N MET A 570 4.99 29.61 12.03
CA MET A 570 5.74 28.35 12.10
C MET A 570 7.17 28.53 12.63
N ILE A 571 7.57 29.75 13.03
CA ILE A 571 8.88 30.07 13.61
C ILE A 571 8.72 30.49 15.08
N SER A 572 9.47 29.86 15.98
CA SER A 572 9.33 30.15 17.42
C SER A 572 10.07 31.41 17.90
N PHE A 573 11.06 31.88 17.13
CA PHE A 573 12.00 32.96 17.50
C PHE A 573 12.64 32.78 18.88
N ASN A 574 12.73 31.54 19.37
CA ASN A 574 13.22 31.21 20.70
C ASN A 574 13.75 29.77 20.78
N LEU A 575 15.05 29.61 21.02
CA LEU A 575 15.72 28.29 21.10
C LEU A 575 15.10 27.31 22.13
N ARG A 576 14.31 27.82 23.08
CA ARG A 576 13.71 27.02 24.16
C ARG A 576 12.28 26.60 23.85
N LYS A 577 11.57 27.30 22.96
CA LYS A 577 10.15 27.06 22.67
C LYS A 577 9.96 26.17 21.45
N THR A 578 8.85 25.43 21.43
CA THR A 578 8.33 24.77 20.22
C THR A 578 7.14 25.58 19.75
N VAL A 579 6.98 25.70 18.44
CA VAL A 579 5.76 26.24 17.86
C VAL A 579 4.63 25.26 18.13
N ASP A 580 3.56 25.74 18.77
CA ASP A 580 2.35 24.96 19.00
C ASP A 580 1.25 25.41 18.04
N HIS A 581 1.41 25.09 16.76
CA HIS A 581 0.39 25.40 15.75
C HIS A 581 -0.82 24.48 15.94
N PRO A 582 -2.06 24.96 15.95
CA PRO A 582 -3.24 24.16 16.32
C PRO A 582 -3.50 22.95 15.41
N TYR A 583 -3.01 22.98 14.17
CA TYR A 583 -3.31 21.96 13.17
C TYR A 583 -2.06 21.27 12.58
N LEU A 584 -0.91 21.94 12.63
CA LEU A 584 0.31 21.50 11.94
C LEU A 584 1.43 21.28 12.96
N PHE A 585 2.37 20.43 12.60
CA PHE A 585 3.70 20.41 13.21
C PHE A 585 4.75 20.34 12.11
N THR A 586 5.98 20.71 12.46
CA THR A 586 7.10 20.69 11.53
C THR A 586 7.88 19.38 11.65
N GLY A 587 8.21 18.76 10.52
CA GLY A 587 9.17 17.68 10.45
C GLY A 587 10.38 18.09 9.59
N CYS A 588 11.56 17.64 10.01
CA CYS A 588 12.83 17.96 9.41
C CYS A 588 13.49 16.67 8.92
N PHE A 589 13.97 16.63 7.68
CA PHE A 589 14.73 15.49 7.17
C PHE A 589 16.00 15.28 8.02
N TYR A 590 16.01 14.21 8.81
CA TYR A 590 17.07 13.97 9.77
C TYR A 590 17.47 12.51 9.77
N ARG A 591 18.76 12.28 9.55
CA ARG A 591 19.39 10.96 9.62
C ARG A 591 20.38 11.00 10.75
N THR A 592 20.18 10.16 11.76
CA THR A 592 21.15 9.94 12.82
C THR A 592 22.40 9.32 12.22
N GLY A 593 23.56 9.97 12.36
CA GLY A 593 24.84 9.45 11.91
C GLY A 593 25.76 9.03 13.07
N LYS A 594 26.88 8.36 12.75
CA LYS A 594 27.99 8.16 13.70
C LYS A 594 28.43 9.46 14.37
N ALA A 595 28.33 10.56 13.62
CA ALA A 595 28.63 11.90 14.15
C ALA A 595 27.70 12.31 15.30
N ASP A 596 26.41 11.94 15.30
CA ASP A 596 25.50 12.26 16.41
C ASP A 596 25.70 11.33 17.61
N VAL A 597 26.08 10.07 17.35
CA VAL A 597 26.36 9.07 18.40
C VAL A 597 27.66 9.37 19.13
N ASN A 598 28.69 9.82 18.42
CA ASN A 598 30.01 10.13 18.98
C ASN A 598 30.12 11.59 19.47
N ASP A 599 29.01 12.34 19.45
CA ASP A 599 29.01 13.74 19.85
C ASP A 599 28.93 13.89 21.37
N THR A 600 30.10 14.05 21.99
CA THR A 600 30.24 14.12 23.44
C THR A 600 29.51 15.30 24.08
N ARG A 601 29.06 16.28 23.29
CA ARG A 601 28.21 17.39 23.76
C ARG A 601 26.90 16.91 24.35
N TYR A 602 26.44 15.72 23.96
CA TYR A 602 25.18 15.14 24.40
C TYR A 602 25.34 14.10 25.51
N ASP A 603 26.55 13.68 25.86
CA ASP A 603 26.80 12.58 26.81
C ASP A 603 26.43 12.90 28.26
N THR A 604 26.48 14.19 28.62
CA THR A 604 26.19 14.64 29.99
C THR A 604 24.82 15.31 30.05
N PRO A 605 23.91 14.85 30.93
CA PRO A 605 22.66 15.54 31.19
C PRO A 605 22.89 16.98 31.66
N ASN A 606 22.08 17.91 31.15
CA ASN A 606 22.08 19.30 31.61
C ASN A 606 20.66 19.84 31.68
N GLU A 607 19.94 19.58 32.78
CA GLU A 607 18.55 20.04 32.95
C GLU A 607 18.42 21.58 32.95
N ASN A 608 19.53 22.30 33.22
CA ASN A 608 19.58 23.76 33.27
C ASN A 608 19.92 24.42 31.93
N TRP A 609 20.00 23.66 30.82
CA TRP A 609 20.33 24.25 29.51
C TRP A 609 19.36 25.38 29.11
N ARG A 610 18.12 25.34 29.61
CA ARG A 610 17.11 26.39 29.39
C ARG A 610 17.47 27.73 30.04
N ASN A 611 18.34 27.73 31.06
CA ASN A 611 18.79 28.95 31.74
C ASN A 611 20.03 29.58 31.07
N LEU A 612 20.70 28.85 30.17
CA LEU A 612 21.81 29.38 29.38
C LEU A 612 21.32 30.47 28.43
N THR A 613 22.19 31.39 28.03
CA THR A 613 21.93 32.39 26.98
C THR A 613 21.83 31.73 25.60
N ASN A 614 21.25 32.41 24.61
CA ASN A 614 21.17 31.87 23.24
C ASN A 614 22.57 31.56 22.67
N LYS A 615 23.55 32.43 22.96
CA LYS A 615 24.95 32.26 22.53
C LYS A 615 25.57 31.01 23.15
N GLU A 616 25.34 30.75 24.42
CA GLU A 616 25.82 29.54 25.11
C GLU A 616 25.15 28.28 24.59
N ILE A 617 23.82 28.29 24.39
CA ILE A 617 23.09 27.16 23.81
C ILE A 617 23.64 26.83 22.42
N ILE A 618 23.82 27.84 21.55
CA ILE A 618 24.36 27.63 20.20
C ILE A 618 25.79 27.06 20.28
N ARG A 619 26.65 27.65 21.12
CA ARG A 619 28.03 27.19 21.31
C ARG A 619 28.10 25.75 21.81
N MET A 620 27.21 25.38 22.74
CA MET A 620 27.25 24.07 23.41
C MET A 620 26.55 22.97 22.63
N TYR A 621 25.47 23.28 21.90
CA TYR A 621 24.56 22.25 21.38
C TYR A 621 24.26 22.35 19.88
N ALA A 622 24.70 23.41 19.19
CA ALA A 622 24.44 23.53 17.75
C ALA A 622 25.55 22.88 16.92
N SER A 623 25.17 22.22 15.83
CA SER A 623 26.11 21.87 14.75
C SER A 623 25.59 22.33 13.40
N ASP A 624 26.45 22.28 12.38
CA ASP A 624 26.02 22.56 11.02
C ASP A 624 24.99 21.50 10.55
N GLY A 625 23.89 21.98 9.99
CA GLY A 625 22.77 21.24 9.44
C GLY A 625 22.82 21.09 7.91
N SER A 626 23.77 21.74 7.24
CA SER A 626 23.90 21.78 5.77
C SER A 626 24.05 20.40 5.12
N LYS A 627 24.50 19.38 5.86
CA LYS A 627 24.56 18.00 5.37
C LYS A 627 23.20 17.30 5.31
N HIS A 628 22.20 17.80 6.03
CA HIS A 628 20.84 17.25 6.05
C HIS A 628 20.02 17.81 4.91
N VAL A 629 20.60 17.84 3.71
CA VAL A 629 19.94 18.28 2.49
C VAL A 629 19.13 17.13 1.93
N HIS A 630 17.88 17.42 1.64
CA HIS A 630 17.07 16.57 0.81
C HIS A 630 17.74 16.39 -0.56
N GLY A 631 17.88 15.16 -1.05
CA GLY A 631 18.55 14.90 -2.34
C GLY A 631 17.98 15.76 -3.47
N ARG A 632 18.71 15.91 -4.59
CA ARG A 632 18.39 16.84 -5.71
C ARG A 632 16.95 16.81 -6.25
N ARG A 633 16.17 15.76 -5.95
CA ARG A 633 14.78 15.59 -6.39
C ARG A 633 13.73 16.01 -5.36
N GLY A 634 14.14 16.65 -4.24
CA GLY A 634 13.21 17.14 -3.22
C GLY A 634 12.35 16.02 -2.61
N TYR A 635 11.27 16.42 -1.93
CA TYR A 635 10.37 15.54 -1.16
C TYR A 635 9.84 14.32 -1.94
N GLN A 636 9.91 14.30 -3.28
CA GLN A 636 9.42 13.17 -4.09
C GLN A 636 10.18 11.82 -3.89
N LYS A 637 11.42 11.85 -3.38
CA LYS A 637 12.32 10.67 -3.28
C LYS A 637 12.67 10.26 -1.85
N HIS A 638 11.96 10.76 -0.84
CA HIS A 638 12.36 10.51 0.54
C HIS A 638 12.08 9.07 0.97
N ALA A 639 12.97 8.53 1.80
CA ALA A 639 12.69 7.27 2.49
C ALA A 639 11.63 7.54 3.56
N MET A 640 10.72 6.58 3.76
CA MET A 640 9.84 6.57 4.93
C MET A 640 10.64 6.84 6.20
N TYR A 641 10.05 7.55 7.16
CA TYR A 641 10.66 7.82 8.47
C TYR A 641 11.87 8.77 8.46
N SER A 642 12.16 9.40 7.32
CA SER A 642 13.31 10.30 7.21
C SER A 642 13.06 11.68 7.80
N HIS A 643 11.81 12.10 7.96
CA HIS A 643 11.46 13.31 8.70
C HIS A 643 11.36 13.00 10.20
N TRP A 644 11.91 13.87 11.03
CA TRP A 644 11.76 13.82 12.49
C TRP A 644 11.00 15.08 12.92
N PRO A 645 10.11 15.01 13.92
CA PRO A 645 9.49 16.23 14.44
C PRO A 645 10.58 17.23 14.84
N CYS A 646 10.42 18.49 14.45
CA CYS A 646 11.38 19.55 14.74
C CYS A 646 10.66 20.87 15.04
N SER A 647 11.41 21.84 15.56
CA SER A 647 10.98 23.24 15.67
C SER A 647 11.86 24.11 14.80
N VAL A 648 11.26 25.00 14.02
CA VAL A 648 11.99 26.11 13.39
C VAL A 648 12.19 27.21 14.44
N LEU A 649 13.43 27.57 14.69
CA LEU A 649 13.80 28.50 15.75
C LEU A 649 14.03 29.91 15.23
N PHE A 650 14.80 30.04 14.15
CA PHE A 650 15.14 31.33 13.53
C PHE A 650 15.36 31.16 12.02
N ASP A 651 14.96 32.16 11.26
CA ASP A 651 15.36 32.36 9.86
C ASP A 651 16.74 33.06 9.81
N GLN A 652 17.63 32.60 8.93
CA GLN A 652 18.96 33.17 8.73
C GLN A 652 19.03 34.16 7.54
N ASN A 653 17.90 34.41 6.85
CA ASN A 653 17.74 35.31 5.70
C ASN A 653 18.55 34.92 4.44
N ASP A 654 18.98 33.66 4.34
CA ASP A 654 19.73 33.10 3.21
C ASP A 654 19.09 31.81 2.67
N GLY A 655 17.82 31.56 3.03
CA GLY A 655 17.11 30.31 2.74
C GLY A 655 17.46 29.16 3.68
N THR A 656 18.25 29.42 4.73
CA THR A 656 18.55 28.47 5.79
C THR A 656 17.98 28.89 7.15
N TYR A 657 17.89 27.91 8.06
CA TYR A 657 17.21 28.06 9.34
C TYR A 657 18.04 27.46 10.47
N ILE A 658 17.79 27.95 11.68
CA ILE A 658 18.17 27.26 12.90
C ILE A 658 16.98 26.39 13.33
N VAL A 659 17.20 25.07 13.45
CA VAL A 659 16.16 24.12 13.86
C VAL A 659 16.54 23.35 15.12
N ARG A 660 15.54 22.92 15.88
CA ARG A 660 15.69 21.94 16.98
C ARG A 660 15.04 20.63 16.60
N ILE A 661 15.81 19.54 16.58
CA ILE A 661 15.32 18.20 16.30
C ILE A 661 14.73 17.60 17.58
N HIS A 662 13.51 17.04 17.50
CA HIS A 662 12.83 16.33 18.58
C HIS A 662 12.83 14.83 18.33
N GLN A 663 12.64 14.03 19.38
CA GLN A 663 12.77 12.59 19.28
C GLN A 663 11.67 12.09 18.36
N SER A 664 12.05 11.37 17.31
CA SER A 664 11.06 10.73 16.44
C SER A 664 10.24 9.73 17.26
N PRO A 665 8.90 9.87 17.30
CA PRO A 665 8.04 8.92 18.01
C PRO A 665 8.04 7.55 17.32
N ILE A 666 8.47 7.51 16.04
CA ILE A 666 8.54 6.32 15.19
C ILE A 666 9.61 5.32 15.66
N GLY A 667 10.49 5.75 16.57
CA GLY A 667 11.71 5.04 16.92
C GLY A 667 11.60 3.85 17.86
N GLY A 668 10.45 3.56 18.47
CA GLY A 668 10.35 2.57 19.56
C GLY A 668 11.06 1.23 19.31
N ARG A 669 10.99 0.67 18.08
CA ARG A 669 11.72 -0.55 17.67
C ARG A 669 12.92 -0.30 16.75
N TYR A 670 12.89 0.73 15.89
CA TYR A 670 13.85 0.88 14.78
C TYR A 670 14.83 2.04 14.96
N VAL A 671 14.51 3.02 15.80
CA VAL A 671 15.37 4.19 16.04
C VAL A 671 15.57 4.33 17.55
N PRO A 672 16.73 3.91 18.09
CA PRO A 672 16.98 4.01 19.52
C PRO A 672 16.78 5.46 20.00
N LYS A 673 16.37 5.61 21.27
CA LYS A 673 16.28 6.93 21.89
C LYS A 673 17.61 7.65 21.69
N ALA A 674 17.59 8.80 21.02
CA ALA A 674 18.81 9.54 20.76
C ALA A 674 19.45 10.00 22.09
N ILE A 675 20.78 10.04 22.15
CA ILE A 675 21.53 10.35 23.39
C ILE A 675 21.10 11.71 23.97
N TRP A 676 20.91 12.72 23.13
CA TRP A 676 20.44 14.04 23.57
C TRP A 676 19.03 13.99 24.19
N ASN A 677 18.15 13.11 23.71
CA ASN A 677 16.82 12.93 24.27
C ASN A 677 16.88 12.22 25.63
N GLN A 678 17.74 11.19 25.75
CA GLN A 678 17.97 10.47 27.01
C GLN A 678 18.52 11.43 28.08
N ASN A 679 19.46 12.29 27.70
CA ASN A 679 20.13 13.25 28.57
C ASN A 679 19.39 14.60 28.69
N LYS A 680 18.17 14.71 28.14
CA LYS A 680 17.28 15.89 28.21
C LYS A 680 17.94 17.20 27.73
N VAL A 681 18.84 17.14 26.75
CA VAL A 681 19.52 18.29 26.14
C VAL A 681 19.03 18.52 24.69
N PRO A 682 19.11 19.74 24.15
CA PRO A 682 18.55 20.04 22.83
C PRO A 682 19.51 19.62 21.71
N ARG A 683 18.97 19.07 20.61
CA ARG A 683 19.72 18.90 19.34
C ARG A 683 19.43 20.08 18.42
N ILE A 684 20.40 20.99 18.26
CA ILE A 684 20.23 22.19 17.44
C ILE A 684 21.08 22.10 16.17
N LEU A 685 20.52 22.51 15.04
CA LEU A 685 21.22 22.61 13.77
C LEU A 685 21.09 24.03 13.22
N PHE A 686 22.19 24.63 12.77
CA PHE A 686 22.20 25.90 12.03
C PHE A 686 22.53 25.64 10.56
N ASN A 687 22.32 26.61 9.66
CA ASN A 687 22.42 26.45 8.21
C ASN A 687 21.57 25.29 7.69
N TYR A 688 20.40 25.06 8.32
CA TYR A 688 19.53 23.96 7.95
C TYR A 688 18.67 24.37 6.74
N PRO A 689 18.70 23.63 5.62
CA PRO A 689 18.10 24.08 4.37
C PRO A 689 16.56 24.05 4.42
N ARG A 690 15.91 25.05 3.80
CA ARG A 690 14.44 25.12 3.64
C ARG A 690 13.83 23.83 3.07
N SER A 691 14.48 23.26 2.06
CA SER A 691 14.03 22.08 1.32
C SER A 691 14.00 20.80 2.15
N SER A 692 14.58 20.82 3.35
CA SER A 692 14.56 19.71 4.32
C SER A 692 13.53 19.91 5.43
N ILE A 693 12.73 20.98 5.38
CA ILE A 693 11.67 21.29 6.34
C ILE A 693 10.32 21.06 5.66
N HIS A 694 9.48 20.23 6.27
CA HIS A 694 8.14 19.88 5.78
C HIS A 694 7.12 20.05 6.90
N PHE A 695 5.88 20.37 6.55
CA PHE A 695 4.79 20.56 7.50
C PHE A 695 3.78 19.44 7.40
N PHE A 696 3.38 18.90 8.55
CA PHE A 696 2.52 17.73 8.67
C PHE A 696 1.28 18.09 9.48
N VAL A 697 0.15 17.43 9.20
CA VAL A 697 -1.03 17.52 10.06
C VAL A 697 -0.70 16.82 11.38
N LYS A 698 -1.04 17.44 12.50
CA LYS A 698 -0.78 16.83 13.82
C LYS A 698 -1.50 15.48 13.96
N PRO A 699 -0.92 14.54 14.73
CA PRO A 699 -1.63 13.33 15.11
C PRO A 699 -2.98 13.66 15.76
N ASP A 700 -4.00 12.86 15.47
CA ASP A 700 -5.35 12.93 16.03
C ASP A 700 -6.14 14.23 15.74
N VAL A 701 -5.61 15.16 14.92
CA VAL A 701 -6.34 16.37 14.49
C VAL A 701 -6.75 16.34 13.01
N ALA A 702 -6.34 15.32 12.27
CA ALA A 702 -6.71 15.17 10.87
C ALA A 702 -8.23 15.05 10.74
N ASP A 703 -8.81 15.62 9.69
CA ASP A 703 -10.27 15.73 9.63
C ASP A 703 -10.97 14.38 9.63
N HIS A 704 -10.40 13.37 8.97
CA HIS A 704 -10.97 12.03 8.95
C HIS A 704 -10.99 11.34 10.35
N GLN A 705 -10.33 11.93 11.35
CA GLN A 705 -10.34 11.47 12.75
C GLN A 705 -11.27 12.29 13.65
N MET A 706 -11.85 13.38 13.13
CA MET A 706 -12.77 14.21 13.90
C MET A 706 -14.04 13.42 14.28
N PRO A 707 -14.65 13.71 15.44
CA PRO A 707 -15.94 13.14 15.77
C PRO A 707 -17.03 13.65 14.82
N ASN A 708 -18.04 12.82 14.57
CA ASN A 708 -19.21 13.14 13.73
C ASN A 708 -18.88 13.47 12.26
N VAL A 709 -17.78 12.93 11.72
CA VAL A 709 -17.54 12.93 10.28
C VAL A 709 -18.41 11.90 9.58
N PHE A 710 -18.77 12.18 8.33
CA PHE A 710 -19.66 11.33 7.56
C PHE A 710 -19.02 9.97 7.26
N ARG A 711 -19.69 8.88 7.66
CA ARG A 711 -19.25 7.50 7.43
C ARG A 711 -20.43 6.67 6.96
N HIS A 712 -20.44 6.28 5.69
CA HIS A 712 -21.52 5.48 5.12
C HIS A 712 -21.01 4.68 3.91
N PRO A 713 -21.31 3.38 3.79
CA PRO A 713 -21.01 2.64 2.57
C PRO A 713 -21.81 3.21 1.39
N ILE A 714 -21.28 3.09 0.19
CA ILE A 714 -22.00 3.40 -1.05
C ILE A 714 -23.11 2.36 -1.23
N GLY A 715 -24.35 2.78 -1.43
CA GLY A 715 -25.45 1.84 -1.65
C GLY A 715 -25.26 1.09 -2.97
N LEU A 716 -25.44 -0.23 -2.93
CA LEU A 716 -25.55 -1.01 -4.17
C LEU A 716 -26.96 -0.92 -4.73
N PRO A 717 -27.13 -0.73 -6.06
CA PRO A 717 -28.44 -0.78 -6.68
C PRO A 717 -29.17 -2.09 -6.40
N ASP A 718 -30.49 -2.01 -6.28
CA ASP A 718 -31.35 -3.18 -6.11
C ASP A 718 -31.18 -4.19 -7.25
N GLY A 719 -31.31 -5.47 -6.93
CA GLY A 719 -31.18 -6.58 -7.88
C GLY A 719 -29.75 -6.98 -8.24
N ILE A 720 -28.74 -6.22 -7.81
CA ILE A 720 -27.33 -6.63 -7.94
C ILE A 720 -26.94 -7.49 -6.73
N TYR A 721 -27.35 -7.11 -5.53
CA TYR A 721 -26.95 -7.81 -4.30
C TYR A 721 -27.70 -9.14 -4.12
N PRO A 722 -27.02 -10.30 -4.00
CA PRO A 722 -27.67 -11.58 -3.75
C PRO A 722 -28.48 -11.61 -2.45
N ASP A 723 -29.72 -12.09 -2.52
CA ASP A 723 -30.63 -12.10 -1.37
C ASP A 723 -30.13 -12.94 -0.20
N HIS A 724 -29.38 -14.02 -0.47
CA HIS A 724 -28.81 -14.88 0.58
C HIS A 724 -27.68 -14.23 1.38
N TRP A 725 -27.21 -13.05 0.98
CA TRP A 725 -26.28 -12.23 1.75
C TRP A 725 -26.99 -11.27 2.72
N ASN A 726 -28.32 -11.18 2.71
CA ASN A 726 -29.07 -10.32 3.63
C ASN A 726 -29.17 -10.97 5.02
N ASN A 727 -28.21 -10.66 5.90
CA ASN A 727 -28.06 -11.27 7.23
C ASN A 727 -28.35 -10.34 8.42
N LYS A 728 -28.72 -9.07 8.22
CA LYS A 728 -28.99 -8.15 9.35
C LYS A 728 -30.39 -8.22 9.91
N ALA A 729 -31.36 -8.73 9.16
CA ALA A 729 -32.70 -8.99 9.70
C ALA A 729 -32.67 -10.04 10.83
N SER A 730 -31.72 -10.98 10.81
CA SER A 730 -31.53 -12.01 11.82
C SER A 730 -30.65 -11.58 13.01
N LEU A 731 -29.76 -10.59 12.85
CA LEU A 731 -28.87 -10.12 13.93
C LEU A 731 -29.61 -9.36 15.05
N LYS A 732 -30.75 -8.72 14.76
CA LYS A 732 -31.61 -8.11 15.80
C LYS A 732 -32.40 -9.13 16.63
N GLN A 733 -32.45 -10.40 16.23
CA GLN A 733 -33.22 -11.45 16.93
C GLN A 733 -32.42 -12.20 18.01
N TRP A 734 -31.11 -11.98 18.11
CA TRP A 734 -30.23 -12.64 19.10
C TRP A 734 -29.80 -11.72 20.25
N THR A 735 -30.45 -10.55 20.39
CA THR A 735 -30.29 -9.64 21.53
C THR A 735 -31.62 -9.47 22.26
N ILE A 736 -32.02 -10.50 23.00
CA ILE A 736 -32.95 -10.43 24.17
C ILE A 736 -32.39 -11.31 25.26
#